data_AF-A0A317JWM5-F1
#
_entry.id   AF-A0A317JWM5-F1
#
_cell.length_a   1.000
_cell.length_b   1.000
_cell.length_c   1.000
_cell.angle_alpha   90.00
_cell.angle_beta   90.00
_cell.angle_gamma   90.00
#
_symmetry.space_group_name_H-M   'P 1'
#
loop_
_entity.id
_entity.type
_entity.pdbx_description
1 polymer ?
#
loop_
_entity_poly.entity_id
_entity_poly.type
_entity_poly.pdbx_seq_one_letter_code
_entity_poly.pdbx_strand_id
1 'polypeptide(L)'
;MSPAGGQGDRSGAAAIRSVLRIRPFRRLWIVLGAASFGDWLGLLATSVFAAAQVSGSTAKGAAFGSLIAVRLLPALVLGPLAGVFADRFDRRWTMVICDLLRFLLFASIPLLALTGASGGVVVSWAAIATFLIETITLMWIPAKEAAVPNLIPRARLESANQLTLITTYGLTPVLAALSLSVLDRSVRGLTGGEVPSWAEPAQLALWFNSFSRLATALVVAFGIKEISQGQTDERERTEQSMMHQFSEGWKFIRQTPLVRGLVLGIFGAFAGGGIVIGTAKFFAASLGAGDAAFYLLFGAIFIGLAVGIGLGPMIVREMSRRRWFGMSIVLASASVLVLAFAIHLSMAIVGAILVGAGAGMAFLAGTTLLGGEVADEVRGRVFAVVQIGTRLVLILAIALSSLLVGVGGSRKLTIADLGVSVSSTRLLLLAAGAAGIFAGISAFGQMDDKKGVPVLADLWGSIRGRPLMPAEPFVSSGLFVVFEGGEGAGKSTQLAALAERLRGESRDVVVTREPGATAVGERIRSLVLDTAGAEAPSPRAEALLYAADRAHHVATVVRPALIRGAVVISDRYVDSSLAYQGAGRTLPVQEVSWLSSWATGGLKPDLVVLLDVDPHTGLSRVESRNEGADRLEAESLAFHERVRYAFLDLAAADPKRYLVLDASRPAEEIAEAVARRVEEFLVDPGGIVHPRPAHGPDTTVQPELSDAELVGLEHRT
;
A
#
# COMPACT_ATOMS: atom_id res chain seq x y z
N MET A 1 -29.67 4.80 -26.20
CA MET A 1 -28.70 5.74 -25.60
C MET A 1 -28.39 5.26 -24.19
N SER A 2 -27.36 4.44 -24.04
CA SER A 2 -26.96 3.83 -22.77
C SER A 2 -25.95 4.72 -22.04
N PRO A 3 -25.96 4.78 -20.70
CA PRO A 3 -24.91 5.45 -19.95
C PRO A 3 -23.65 4.59 -20.01
N ALA A 4 -22.62 5.10 -20.68
CA ALA A 4 -21.30 4.49 -20.68
C ALA A 4 -20.75 4.50 -19.24
N GLY A 5 -20.60 3.30 -18.66
CA GLY A 5 -19.90 3.09 -17.41
C GLY A 5 -18.46 3.57 -17.53
N GLY A 6 -18.11 4.58 -16.74
CA GLY A 6 -16.78 5.13 -16.66
C GLY A 6 -15.80 4.13 -16.05
N GLN A 7 -15.13 3.35 -16.89
CA GLN A 7 -13.80 2.86 -16.57
C GLN A 7 -12.86 4.06 -16.56
N GLY A 8 -12.70 4.65 -15.37
CA GLY A 8 -11.80 5.77 -15.17
C GLY A 8 -10.38 5.35 -15.47
N ASP A 9 -9.84 5.87 -16.56
CA ASP A 9 -8.43 5.85 -16.89
C ASP A 9 -7.65 6.64 -15.80
N ARG A 10 -7.37 5.96 -14.69
CA ARG A 10 -6.65 6.50 -13.51
C ARG A 10 -5.14 6.44 -13.75
N SER A 11 -4.66 7.04 -14.84
CA SER A 11 -3.28 7.49 -14.84
C SER A 11 -3.15 8.62 -13.80
N GLY A 12 -2.15 8.56 -12.92
CA GLY A 12 -1.95 9.58 -11.88
C GLY A 12 -1.87 10.99 -12.46
N ALA A 13 -1.32 11.12 -13.68
CA ALA A 13 -1.25 12.36 -14.43
C ALA A 13 -2.63 12.90 -14.86
N ALA A 14 -3.54 12.05 -15.36
CA ALA A 14 -4.89 12.49 -15.73
C ALA A 14 -5.70 12.93 -14.50
N ALA A 15 -5.57 12.20 -13.39
CA ALA A 15 -6.20 12.56 -12.13
C ALA A 15 -5.71 13.92 -11.62
N ILE A 16 -4.39 14.15 -11.55
CA ILE A 16 -3.79 15.44 -11.16
C ILE A 16 -4.26 16.57 -12.09
N ARG A 17 -4.24 16.35 -13.42
CA ARG A 17 -4.72 17.33 -14.39
C ARG A 17 -6.20 17.67 -14.18
N SER A 18 -7.01 16.70 -13.79
CA SER A 18 -8.43 16.91 -13.50
C SER A 18 -8.66 17.80 -12.28
N VAL A 19 -7.81 17.69 -11.25
CA VAL A 19 -7.90 18.53 -10.05
C VAL A 19 -7.46 19.97 -10.36
N LEU A 20 -6.37 20.14 -11.12
CA LEU A 20 -5.85 21.46 -11.51
C LEU A 20 -6.80 22.25 -12.44
N ARG A 21 -7.80 21.60 -13.06
CA ARG A 21 -8.86 22.29 -13.81
C ARG A 21 -9.82 23.07 -12.90
N ILE A 22 -9.90 22.72 -11.62
CA ILE A 22 -10.76 23.39 -10.64
C ILE A 22 -10.10 24.72 -10.25
N ARG A 23 -10.67 25.85 -10.68
CA ARG A 23 -10.04 27.18 -10.55
C ARG A 23 -9.74 27.57 -9.09
N PRO A 24 -10.68 27.44 -8.13
CA PRO A 24 -10.40 27.79 -6.73
C PRO A 24 -9.27 26.95 -6.13
N PHE A 25 -9.30 25.64 -6.37
CA PHE A 25 -8.24 24.74 -5.91
C PHE A 25 -6.89 25.06 -6.55
N ARG A 26 -6.83 25.32 -7.86
CA ARG A 26 -5.58 25.68 -8.52
C ARG A 26 -4.96 26.95 -7.92
N ARG A 27 -5.77 27.96 -7.59
CA ARG A 27 -5.30 29.16 -6.90
C ARG A 27 -4.77 28.83 -5.51
N LEU A 28 -5.49 28.04 -4.73
CA LEU A 28 -5.04 27.59 -3.41
C LEU A 28 -3.74 26.77 -3.50
N TRP A 29 -3.61 25.90 -4.49
CA TRP A 29 -2.41 25.10 -4.71
C TRP A 29 -1.19 25.96 -5.06
N ILE A 30 -1.36 26.99 -5.89
CA ILE A 30 -0.28 27.96 -6.18
C ILE A 30 0.14 28.70 -4.90
N VAL A 31 -0.84 29.17 -4.11
CA VAL A 31 -0.58 29.81 -2.80
C VAL A 31 0.19 28.85 -1.89
N LEU A 32 -0.22 27.59 -1.82
CA LEU A 32 0.39 26.58 -0.98
C LEU A 32 1.82 26.23 -1.43
N GLY A 33 2.03 26.12 -2.74
CA GLY A 33 3.36 25.91 -3.32
C GLY A 33 4.31 27.07 -3.00
N ALA A 34 3.85 28.32 -3.19
CA ALA A 34 4.62 29.51 -2.85
C ALA A 34 4.87 29.62 -1.33
N ALA A 35 3.86 29.34 -0.51
CA ALA A 35 3.94 29.31 0.94
C ALA A 35 5.02 28.31 1.39
N SER A 36 4.92 27.06 0.94
CA SER A 36 5.88 26.00 1.26
C SER A 36 7.30 26.31 0.76
N PHE A 37 7.44 26.81 -0.47
CA PHE A 37 8.74 27.24 -0.99
C PHE A 37 9.39 28.29 -0.09
N GLY A 38 8.65 29.34 0.29
CA GLY A 38 9.19 30.35 1.19
C GLY A 38 9.42 29.83 2.62
N ASP A 39 8.65 28.86 3.12
CA ASP A 39 8.89 28.25 4.43
C ASP A 39 10.23 27.51 4.49
N TRP A 40 10.56 26.78 3.41
CA TRP A 40 11.84 26.10 3.24
C TRP A 40 12.99 27.08 2.96
N LEU A 41 12.78 28.06 2.08
CA LEU A 41 13.78 29.10 1.81
C LEU A 41 14.08 29.91 3.06
N GLY A 42 13.05 30.31 3.80
CA GLY A 42 13.16 31.01 5.09
C GLY A 42 13.86 30.18 6.14
N LEU A 43 13.70 28.84 6.13
CA LEU A 43 14.47 27.94 7.01
C LEU A 43 15.96 28.13 6.80
N LEU A 44 16.39 27.95 5.56
CA LEU A 44 17.79 27.95 5.17
C LEU A 44 18.37 29.36 5.30
N ALA A 45 17.65 30.36 4.78
CA ALA A 45 18.07 31.75 4.78
C ALA A 45 18.23 32.30 6.20
N THR A 46 17.27 32.08 7.11
CA THR A 46 17.38 32.59 8.50
C THR A 46 18.55 31.94 9.23
N SER A 47 18.75 30.64 9.06
CA SER A 47 19.82 29.89 9.76
C SER A 47 21.20 30.28 9.23
N VAL A 48 21.36 30.40 7.91
CA VAL A 48 22.61 30.86 7.27
C VAL A 48 22.88 32.33 7.62
N PHE A 49 21.86 33.18 7.58
CA PHE A 49 21.98 34.59 7.94
C PHE A 49 22.42 34.77 9.40
N ALA A 50 21.79 34.06 10.34
CA ALA A 50 22.17 34.11 11.76
C ALA A 50 23.62 33.66 11.97
N ALA A 51 24.07 32.62 11.28
CA ALA A 51 25.47 32.19 11.33
C ALA A 51 26.43 33.24 10.73
N ALA A 52 26.00 34.02 9.74
CA ALA A 52 26.82 35.09 9.17
C ALA A 52 27.02 36.28 10.12
N GLN A 53 26.11 36.48 11.09
CA GLN A 53 26.19 37.59 12.05
C GLN A 53 27.24 37.39 13.16
N VAL A 54 27.83 36.20 13.30
CA VAL A 54 28.77 35.87 14.39
C VAL A 54 30.11 35.37 13.85
N SER A 55 31.17 35.58 14.62
CA SER A 55 32.53 35.13 14.29
C SER A 55 32.91 33.87 15.07
N GLY A 56 33.75 33.01 14.47
CA GLY A 56 34.19 31.74 15.06
C GLY A 56 33.30 30.54 14.69
N SER A 57 33.93 29.42 14.32
CA SER A 57 33.24 28.21 13.83
C SER A 57 32.21 27.65 14.82
N THR A 58 32.55 27.62 16.11
CA THR A 58 31.65 27.16 17.18
C THR A 58 30.41 28.05 17.30
N ALA A 59 30.59 29.38 17.30
CA ALA A 59 29.48 30.32 17.40
C ALA A 59 28.57 30.29 16.16
N LYS A 60 29.15 30.18 14.96
CA LYS A 60 28.40 29.98 13.71
C LYS A 60 27.57 28.71 13.74
N GLY A 61 28.17 27.61 14.21
CA GLY A 61 27.47 26.33 14.39
C GLY A 61 26.32 26.42 15.40
N ALA A 62 26.55 27.10 16.53
CA ALA A 62 25.55 27.31 17.57
C ALA A 62 24.39 28.20 17.07
N ALA A 63 24.68 29.30 16.37
CA ALA A 63 23.66 30.17 15.78
C ALA A 63 22.80 29.42 14.76
N PHE A 64 23.43 28.69 13.83
CA PHE A 64 22.71 27.88 12.85
C PHE A 64 21.83 26.79 13.52
N GLY A 65 22.40 26.02 14.45
CA GLY A 65 21.71 24.92 15.11
C GLY A 65 20.60 25.38 16.05
N SER A 66 20.80 26.47 16.79
CA SER A 66 19.78 27.04 17.69
C SER A 66 18.58 27.56 16.92
N LEU A 67 18.77 28.18 15.76
CA LEU A 67 17.64 28.63 14.91
C LEU A 67 16.79 27.47 14.43
N ILE A 68 17.41 26.36 14.00
CA ILE A 68 16.68 25.14 13.63
C ILE A 68 15.96 24.54 14.82
N ALA A 69 16.59 24.50 16.00
CA ALA A 69 15.97 23.98 17.22
C ALA A 69 14.77 24.83 17.67
N VAL A 70 14.92 26.16 17.68
CA VAL A 70 13.86 27.11 18.07
C VAL A 70 12.64 26.98 17.16
N ARG A 71 12.86 26.72 15.87
CA ARG A 71 11.77 26.50 14.90
C ARG A 71 10.83 25.35 15.31
N LEU A 72 11.36 24.35 16.00
CA LEU A 72 10.62 23.15 16.37
C LEU A 72 9.88 23.30 17.72
N LEU A 73 10.27 24.28 18.55
CA LEU A 73 9.73 24.46 19.90
C LEU A 73 8.24 24.81 19.96
N PRO A 74 7.69 25.74 19.13
CA PRO A 74 6.28 26.09 19.23
C PRO A 74 5.36 24.90 19.05
N ALA A 75 5.68 24.00 18.11
CA ALA A 75 4.84 22.85 17.84
C ALA A 75 4.77 21.87 19.02
N LEU A 76 5.83 21.80 19.82
CA LEU A 76 5.90 20.98 21.03
C LEU A 76 5.06 21.56 22.17
N VAL A 77 5.14 22.88 22.37
CA VAL A 77 4.51 23.56 23.51
C VAL A 77 3.07 23.96 23.21
N LEU A 78 2.81 24.46 22.00
CA LEU A 78 1.56 25.10 21.59
C LEU A 78 0.76 24.27 20.57
N GLY A 79 1.28 23.12 20.13
CA GLY A 79 0.62 22.22 19.18
C GLY A 79 -0.84 21.88 19.55
N PRO A 80 -1.14 21.47 20.79
CA PRO A 80 -2.52 21.19 21.22
C PRO A 80 -3.46 22.41 21.17
N LEU A 81 -2.92 23.63 21.32
CA LEU A 81 -3.71 24.88 21.39
C LEU A 81 -4.08 25.41 20.00
N ALA A 82 -3.28 25.09 18.98
CA ALA A 82 -3.42 25.65 17.65
C ALA A 82 -4.67 25.19 16.89
N GLY A 83 -5.12 23.96 17.11
CA GLY A 83 -6.35 23.43 16.49
C GLY A 83 -7.62 24.16 16.96
N VAL A 84 -7.70 24.49 18.26
CA VAL A 84 -8.85 25.20 18.84
C VAL A 84 -8.97 26.63 18.30
N PHE A 85 -7.84 27.24 17.97
CA PHE A 85 -7.85 28.59 17.42
C PHE A 85 -8.44 28.60 16.00
N ALA A 86 -8.11 27.61 15.16
CA ALA A 86 -8.53 27.57 13.76
C ALA A 86 -10.05 27.37 13.57
N ASP A 87 -10.72 26.72 14.52
CA ASP A 87 -12.17 26.48 14.44
C ASP A 87 -13.00 27.70 14.85
N ARG A 88 -12.40 28.64 15.59
CA ARG A 88 -13.10 29.84 16.12
C ARG A 88 -13.17 30.99 15.13
N PHE A 89 -12.24 31.06 14.18
CA PHE A 89 -12.09 32.19 13.28
C PHE A 89 -12.40 31.81 11.83
N ASP A 90 -12.74 32.80 11.02
CA ASP A 90 -12.89 32.60 9.58
C ASP A 90 -11.56 32.13 8.99
N ARG A 91 -11.60 31.00 8.27
CA ARG A 91 -10.40 30.31 7.75
C ARG A 91 -9.61 31.19 6.77
N ARG A 92 -10.31 31.95 5.92
CA ARG A 92 -9.69 32.84 4.93
C ARG A 92 -8.97 33.98 5.62
N TRP A 93 -9.63 34.67 6.54
CA TRP A 93 -9.01 35.79 7.26
C TRP A 93 -7.91 35.32 8.22
N THR A 94 -8.04 34.14 8.81
CA THR A 94 -6.97 33.52 9.60
C THR A 94 -5.71 33.34 8.75
N MET A 95 -5.83 32.78 7.55
CA MET A 95 -4.69 32.63 6.63
C MET A 95 -4.06 33.98 6.24
N VAL A 96 -4.89 34.98 5.91
CA VAL A 96 -4.42 36.32 5.50
C VAL A 96 -3.67 37.02 6.64
N ILE A 97 -4.24 37.05 7.85
CA ILE A 97 -3.63 37.72 9.01
C ILE A 97 -2.33 37.02 9.38
N CYS A 98 -2.30 35.68 9.38
CA CYS A 98 -1.09 34.92 9.65
C CYS A 98 0.02 35.26 8.65
N ASP A 99 -0.27 35.29 7.35
CA ASP A 99 0.73 35.62 6.33
C ASP A 99 1.22 37.08 6.44
N LEU A 100 0.35 38.03 6.80
CA LEU A 100 0.74 39.43 7.05
C LEU A 100 1.67 39.56 8.27
N LEU A 101 1.37 38.87 9.37
CA LEU A 101 2.24 38.88 10.54
C LEU A 101 3.59 38.21 10.23
N ARG A 102 3.59 37.12 9.47
CA ARG A 102 4.82 36.44 9.03
C ARG A 102 5.64 37.31 8.08
N PHE A 103 4.99 38.08 7.19
CA PHE A 103 5.66 39.10 6.36
C PHE A 103 6.45 40.09 7.22
N LEU A 104 5.80 40.70 8.21
CA LEU A 104 6.41 41.68 9.10
C LEU A 104 7.56 41.08 9.91
N LEU A 105 7.36 39.87 10.48
CA LEU A 105 8.40 39.19 11.26
C LEU A 105 9.61 38.82 10.40
N PHE A 106 9.41 38.25 9.20
CA PHE A 106 10.53 37.94 8.30
C PHE A 106 11.25 39.20 7.82
N ALA A 107 10.55 40.30 7.54
CA ALA A 107 11.15 41.57 7.16
C ALA A 107 11.98 42.19 8.30
N SER A 108 11.53 42.01 9.54
CA SER A 108 12.19 42.60 10.71
C SER A 108 13.61 42.05 10.97
N ILE A 109 13.88 40.79 10.59
CA ILE A 109 15.18 40.12 10.81
C ILE A 109 16.32 40.83 10.05
N PRO A 110 16.28 40.95 8.71
CA PRO A 110 17.31 41.67 7.98
C PRO A 110 17.26 43.18 8.23
N LEU A 111 16.10 43.75 8.54
CA LEU A 111 15.97 45.17 8.85
C LEU A 111 16.77 45.56 10.11
N LEU A 112 16.73 44.74 11.16
CA LEU A 112 17.50 44.97 12.39
C LEU A 112 19.02 44.90 12.15
N ALA A 113 19.47 44.06 11.23
CA ALA A 113 20.88 44.03 10.87
C ALA A 113 21.32 45.31 10.13
N LEU A 114 20.43 45.89 9.31
CA LEU A 114 20.70 47.14 8.60
C LEU A 114 20.78 48.36 9.53
N THR A 115 20.17 48.31 10.72
CA THR A 115 20.31 49.41 11.71
C THR A 115 21.67 49.42 12.41
N GLY A 116 22.58 48.50 12.07
CA GLY A 116 23.90 48.37 12.70
C GLY A 116 23.85 47.70 14.09
N ALA A 117 22.79 46.96 14.39
CA ALA A 117 22.72 46.20 15.65
C ALA A 117 23.84 45.14 15.73
N SER A 118 24.30 44.84 16.94
CA SER A 118 25.36 43.84 17.12
C SER A 118 24.89 42.45 16.70
N GLY A 119 25.81 41.62 16.19
CA GLY A 119 25.47 40.30 15.67
C GLY A 119 24.73 39.41 16.67
N GLY A 120 25.09 39.47 17.96
CA GLY A 120 24.39 38.72 19.01
C GLY A 120 22.93 39.15 19.21
N VAL A 121 22.64 40.45 19.08
CA VAL A 121 21.27 40.98 19.12
C VAL A 121 20.48 40.53 17.89
N VAL A 122 21.08 40.59 16.70
CA VAL A 122 20.44 40.12 15.45
C VAL A 122 20.12 38.62 15.53
N VAL A 123 21.04 37.79 16.02
CA VAL A 123 20.80 36.34 16.19
C VAL A 123 19.70 36.07 17.21
N SER A 124 19.69 36.78 18.33
CA SER A 124 18.67 36.64 19.37
C SER A 124 17.29 37.03 18.85
N TRP A 125 17.20 38.14 18.11
CA TRP A 125 15.96 38.54 17.47
C TRP A 125 15.52 37.55 16.38
N ALA A 126 16.45 37.06 15.55
CA ALA A 126 16.13 36.03 14.56
C ALA A 126 15.52 34.78 15.20
N ALA A 127 16.03 34.36 16.37
CA ALA A 127 15.46 33.26 17.14
C ALA A 127 14.04 33.58 17.65
N ILE A 128 13.83 34.75 18.25
CA ILE A 128 12.50 35.19 18.73
C ILE A 128 11.51 35.28 17.57
N ALA A 129 11.88 35.95 16.48
CA ALA A 129 11.06 36.08 15.29
C ALA A 129 10.72 34.72 14.70
N THR A 130 11.68 33.78 14.63
CA THR A 130 11.45 32.41 14.18
C THR A 130 10.44 31.68 15.07
N PHE A 131 10.57 31.79 16.40
CA PHE A 131 9.62 31.22 17.35
C PHE A 131 8.20 31.75 17.13
N LEU A 132 8.06 33.07 16.96
CA LEU A 132 6.76 33.71 16.69
C LEU A 132 6.19 33.30 15.33
N ILE A 133 7.02 33.28 14.28
CA ILE A 133 6.62 32.84 12.93
C ILE A 133 6.07 31.42 12.98
N GLU A 134 6.75 30.51 13.68
CA GLU A 134 6.31 29.12 13.79
C GLU A 134 5.06 28.99 14.65
N THR A 135 4.93 29.77 15.72
CA THR A 135 3.69 29.86 16.50
C THR A 135 2.50 30.28 15.62
N ILE A 136 2.70 31.28 14.76
CA ILE A 136 1.69 31.74 13.80
C ILE A 136 1.40 30.68 12.74
N THR A 137 2.42 29.95 12.31
CA THR A 137 2.29 28.85 11.33
C THR A 137 1.41 27.74 11.88
N LEU A 138 1.45 27.47 13.19
CA LEU A 138 0.57 26.47 13.81
C LEU A 138 -0.92 26.84 13.68
N MET A 139 -1.26 28.13 13.67
CA MET A 139 -2.65 28.58 13.45
C MET A 139 -3.04 28.54 11.96
N TRP A 140 -2.07 28.71 11.07
CA TRP A 140 -2.29 28.71 9.62
C TRP A 140 -2.54 27.30 9.05
N ILE A 141 -1.87 26.27 9.57
CA ILE A 141 -1.96 24.89 9.05
C ILE A 141 -3.41 24.33 9.09
N PRO A 142 -4.14 24.36 10.22
CA PRO A 142 -5.47 23.79 10.27
C PRO A 142 -6.47 24.58 9.42
N ALA A 143 -6.33 25.92 9.35
CA ALA A 143 -7.15 26.75 8.46
C ALA A 143 -7.01 26.34 6.98
N LYS A 144 -5.77 26.05 6.54
CA LYS A 144 -5.48 25.52 5.21
C LYS A 144 -6.09 24.11 5.02
N GLU A 145 -5.86 23.19 5.96
CA GLU A 145 -6.35 21.80 5.84
C GLU A 145 -7.87 21.73 5.76
N ALA A 146 -8.57 22.57 6.53
CA ALA A 146 -10.03 22.67 6.50
C ALA A 146 -10.58 23.38 5.26
N ALA A 147 -9.75 24.12 4.50
CA ALA A 147 -10.17 24.78 3.27
C ALA A 147 -10.24 23.82 2.06
N VAL A 148 -9.38 22.79 2.02
CA VAL A 148 -9.26 21.91 0.84
C VAL A 148 -10.57 21.15 0.54
N PRO A 149 -11.26 20.51 1.50
CA PRO A 149 -12.48 19.75 1.23
C PRO A 149 -13.64 20.57 0.66
N ASN A 150 -13.67 21.87 0.95
CA ASN A 150 -14.72 22.78 0.46
C ASN A 150 -14.53 23.16 -1.01
N LEU A 151 -13.32 23.00 -1.56
CA LEU A 151 -13.00 23.44 -2.92
C LEU A 151 -13.06 22.32 -3.96
N ILE A 152 -13.09 21.05 -3.55
CA ILE A 152 -13.01 19.90 -4.46
C ILE A 152 -13.97 18.76 -4.05
N PRO A 153 -14.56 18.03 -5.02
CA PRO A 153 -15.39 16.87 -4.72
C PRO A 153 -14.62 15.79 -3.95
N ARG A 154 -15.31 15.07 -3.05
CA ARG A 154 -14.72 14.00 -2.21
C ARG A 154 -13.93 12.96 -3.02
N ALA A 155 -14.44 12.59 -4.20
CA ALA A 155 -13.80 11.64 -5.13
C ALA A 155 -12.42 12.08 -5.66
N ARG A 156 -12.05 13.36 -5.51
CA ARG A 156 -10.78 13.95 -5.99
C ARG A 156 -9.86 14.40 -4.85
N LEU A 157 -10.27 14.24 -3.59
CA LEU A 157 -9.48 14.66 -2.42
C LEU A 157 -8.12 13.97 -2.38
N GLU A 158 -8.08 12.69 -2.73
CA GLU A 158 -6.83 11.94 -2.71
C GLU A 158 -5.80 12.50 -3.69
N SER A 159 -6.18 12.73 -4.94
CA SER A 159 -5.28 13.29 -5.96
C SER A 159 -4.85 14.72 -5.63
N ALA A 160 -5.73 15.51 -5.02
CA ALA A 160 -5.40 16.84 -4.54
C ALA A 160 -4.40 16.81 -3.37
N ASN A 161 -4.60 15.88 -2.43
CA ASN A 161 -3.69 15.66 -1.31
C ASN A 161 -2.33 15.19 -1.82
N GLN A 162 -2.29 14.21 -2.73
CA GLN A 162 -1.06 13.76 -3.39
C GLN A 162 -0.28 14.92 -4.01
N LEU A 163 -0.94 15.72 -4.85
CA LEU A 163 -0.33 16.88 -5.48
C LEU A 163 0.23 17.86 -4.44
N THR A 164 -0.56 18.13 -3.40
CA THR A 164 -0.17 19.02 -2.29
C THR A 164 1.07 18.48 -1.56
N LEU A 165 1.12 17.19 -1.25
CA LEU A 165 2.24 16.56 -0.55
C LEU A 165 3.50 16.55 -1.41
N ILE A 166 3.39 16.24 -2.71
CA ILE A 166 4.52 16.29 -3.65
C ILE A 166 5.09 17.71 -3.72
N THR A 167 4.23 18.73 -3.81
CA THR A 167 4.69 20.12 -3.84
C THR A 167 5.34 20.51 -2.51
N THR A 168 4.68 20.26 -1.38
CA THR A 168 5.07 20.74 -0.05
C THR A 168 6.34 20.08 0.48
N TYR A 169 6.42 18.76 0.31
CA TYR A 169 7.50 17.97 0.91
C TYR A 169 8.48 17.43 -0.11
N GLY A 170 8.11 17.28 -1.38
CA GLY A 170 9.03 16.81 -2.41
C GLY A 170 9.78 17.95 -3.11
N LEU A 171 9.03 18.76 -3.86
CA LEU A 171 9.60 19.73 -4.80
C LEU A 171 10.15 20.99 -4.10
N THR A 172 9.38 21.59 -3.20
CA THR A 172 9.73 22.90 -2.62
C THR A 172 11.00 22.93 -1.77
N PRO A 173 11.36 21.93 -0.93
CA PRO A 173 12.64 21.93 -0.23
C PRO A 173 13.84 21.91 -1.19
N VAL A 174 13.75 21.10 -2.26
CA VAL A 174 14.80 21.01 -3.29
C VAL A 174 14.94 22.33 -4.04
N LEU A 175 13.82 22.90 -4.49
CA LEU A 175 13.83 24.21 -5.15
C LEU A 175 14.39 25.30 -4.25
N ALA A 176 14.03 25.33 -2.96
CA ALA A 176 14.52 26.33 -2.02
C ALA A 176 16.05 26.25 -1.86
N ALA A 177 16.60 25.04 -1.70
CA ALA A 177 18.04 24.84 -1.59
C ALA A 177 18.77 25.24 -2.89
N LEU A 178 18.23 24.85 -4.05
CA LEU A 178 18.79 25.23 -5.36
C LEU A 178 18.73 26.74 -5.58
N SER A 179 17.60 27.38 -5.27
CA SER A 179 17.45 28.83 -5.40
C SER A 179 18.44 29.58 -4.53
N LEU A 180 18.66 29.15 -3.28
CA LEU A 180 19.65 29.78 -2.40
C LEU A 180 21.08 29.60 -2.92
N SER A 181 21.42 28.40 -3.42
CA SER A 181 22.75 28.13 -4.00
C SER A 181 23.00 28.92 -5.28
N VAL A 182 22.01 29.02 -6.17
CA VAL A 182 22.09 29.84 -7.39
C VAL A 182 22.23 31.31 -7.03
N LEU A 183 21.43 31.80 -6.07
CA LEU A 183 21.50 33.18 -5.59
C LEU A 183 22.89 33.51 -5.03
N ASP A 184 23.46 32.65 -4.18
CA ASP A 184 24.80 32.85 -3.62
C ASP A 184 25.87 32.93 -4.71
N ARG A 185 25.86 31.97 -5.66
CA ARG A 185 26.80 31.97 -6.79
C ARG A 185 26.65 33.21 -7.67
N SER A 186 25.41 33.60 -8.01
CA SER A 186 25.13 34.73 -8.88
C SER A 186 25.57 36.06 -8.25
N VAL A 187 25.22 36.29 -6.98
CA VAL A 187 25.59 37.53 -6.28
C VAL A 187 27.10 37.64 -6.17
N ARG A 188 27.79 36.60 -5.69
CA ARG A 188 29.27 36.63 -5.56
C ARG A 188 29.97 36.78 -6.91
N GLY A 189 29.42 36.20 -7.98
CA GLY A 189 29.94 36.37 -9.33
C GLY A 189 29.80 37.80 -9.84
N LEU A 190 28.68 38.47 -9.56
CA LEU A 190 28.43 39.85 -9.97
C LEU A 190 29.23 40.87 -9.17
N THR A 191 29.49 40.61 -7.88
CA THR A 191 30.22 41.54 -7.01
C THR A 191 31.72 41.29 -6.97
N GLY A 192 32.25 40.35 -7.77
CA GLY A 192 33.67 40.02 -7.76
C GLY A 192 34.16 39.38 -6.45
N GLY A 193 33.26 38.77 -5.67
CA GLY A 193 33.55 38.10 -4.40
C GLY A 193 33.34 38.94 -3.14
N GLU A 194 33.47 40.27 -3.22
CA GLU A 194 33.16 41.18 -2.11
C GLU A 194 31.69 41.57 -2.15
N VAL A 195 30.88 41.02 -1.25
CA VAL A 195 29.44 41.26 -1.24
C VAL A 195 29.12 42.41 -0.28
N PRO A 196 28.41 43.47 -0.72
CA PRO A 196 27.92 44.50 0.19
C PRO A 196 27.02 43.90 1.27
N SER A 197 27.06 44.45 2.50
CA SER A 197 26.33 43.90 3.65
C SER A 197 24.82 43.75 3.41
N TRP A 198 24.19 44.65 2.64
CA TRP A 198 22.78 44.59 2.29
C TRP A 198 22.44 43.55 1.21
N ALA A 199 23.45 43.12 0.43
CA ALA A 199 23.31 42.22 -0.70
C ALA A 199 23.72 40.77 -0.36
N GLU A 200 23.98 40.47 0.91
CA GLU A 200 24.27 39.11 1.35
C GLU A 200 23.17 38.13 0.86
N PRO A 201 23.52 37.01 0.20
CA PRO A 201 22.53 36.14 -0.44
C PRO A 201 21.45 35.63 0.51
N ALA A 202 21.83 35.34 1.77
CA ALA A 202 20.88 34.93 2.80
C ALA A 202 19.91 36.06 3.18
N GLN A 203 20.37 37.32 3.19
CA GLN A 203 19.55 38.50 3.44
C GLN A 203 18.58 38.76 2.28
N LEU A 204 19.03 38.65 1.03
CA LEU A 204 18.17 38.76 -0.15
C LEU A 204 17.09 37.67 -0.18
N ALA A 205 17.45 36.43 0.20
CA ALA A 205 16.50 35.33 0.33
C ALA A 205 15.45 35.59 1.44
N LEU A 206 15.83 36.23 2.55
CA LEU A 206 14.88 36.64 3.60
C LEU A 206 13.90 37.71 3.11
N TRP A 207 14.37 38.72 2.36
CA TRP A 207 13.50 39.71 1.74
C TRP A 207 12.52 39.07 0.76
N PHE A 208 13.03 38.23 -0.15
CA PHE A 208 12.18 37.48 -1.08
C PHE A 208 11.12 36.67 -0.33
N ASN A 209 11.52 35.94 0.71
CA ASN A 209 10.60 35.14 1.51
C ASN A 209 9.53 36.01 2.20
N SER A 210 9.93 37.13 2.80
CA SER A 210 9.01 38.09 3.41
C SER A 210 7.98 38.57 2.39
N PHE A 211 8.40 39.14 1.25
CA PHE A 211 7.48 39.61 0.22
C PHE A 211 6.61 38.50 -0.37
N SER A 212 7.09 37.26 -0.41
CA SER A 212 6.27 36.12 -0.80
C SER A 212 5.08 35.91 0.14
N ARG A 213 5.23 36.15 1.46
CA ARG A 213 4.11 36.08 2.43
C ARG A 213 3.07 37.17 2.17
N LEU A 214 3.52 38.38 1.86
CA LEU A 214 2.60 39.46 1.49
C LEU A 214 1.83 39.09 0.21
N ALA A 215 2.51 38.54 -0.79
CA ALA A 215 1.89 38.09 -2.03
C ALA A 215 0.86 36.96 -1.78
N THR A 216 1.17 35.96 -0.96
CA THR A 216 0.20 34.89 -0.62
C THR A 216 -1.00 35.45 0.13
N ALA A 217 -0.80 36.35 1.09
CA ALA A 217 -1.88 37.04 1.81
C ALA A 217 -2.83 37.75 0.84
N LEU A 218 -2.29 38.52 -0.13
CA LEU A 218 -3.09 39.25 -1.12
C LEU A 218 -3.87 38.28 -2.04
N VAL A 219 -3.23 37.20 -2.50
CA VAL A 219 -3.90 36.19 -3.35
C VAL A 219 -5.03 35.49 -2.61
N VAL A 220 -4.86 35.14 -1.32
CA VAL A 220 -5.94 34.55 -0.51
C VAL A 220 -7.03 35.58 -0.23
N ALA A 221 -6.65 36.81 0.10
CA ALA A 221 -7.59 37.89 0.38
C ALA A 221 -8.48 38.22 -0.83
N PHE A 222 -7.94 38.34 -2.04
CA PHE A 222 -8.73 38.77 -3.20
C PHE A 222 -9.14 37.63 -4.14
N GLY A 223 -8.39 36.54 -4.18
CA GLY A 223 -8.48 35.51 -5.21
C GLY A 223 -9.23 34.23 -4.83
N ILE A 224 -9.53 33.98 -3.54
CA ILE A 224 -10.16 32.74 -3.08
C ILE A 224 -11.23 33.02 -2.01
N LYS A 225 -12.37 33.58 -2.44
CA LYS A 225 -13.47 33.96 -1.54
C LYS A 225 -14.25 32.75 -1.02
N GLU A 226 -14.20 31.64 -1.76
CA GLU A 226 -14.91 30.39 -1.54
C GLU A 226 -14.49 29.68 -0.23
N ILE A 227 -13.33 30.03 0.36
CA ILE A 227 -12.85 29.46 1.63
C ILE A 227 -13.77 29.81 2.82
N SER A 228 -14.44 30.96 2.76
CA SER A 228 -15.30 31.48 3.85
C SER A 228 -16.73 30.90 3.81
N GLN A 229 -17.14 30.28 2.70
CA GLN A 229 -18.49 29.72 2.51
C GLN A 229 -18.58 28.34 3.17
N GLY A 230 -19.15 28.27 4.39
CA GLY A 230 -19.40 27.00 5.09
C GLY A 230 -19.56 27.10 6.62
N GLN A 231 -19.50 28.30 7.22
CA GLN A 231 -19.48 28.47 8.68
C GLN A 231 -20.85 28.47 9.39
N THR A 232 -21.97 28.33 8.69
CA THR A 232 -23.29 28.55 9.32
C THR A 232 -23.75 27.43 10.25
N ASP A 233 -23.25 26.19 10.13
CA ASP A 233 -23.79 25.04 10.87
C ASP A 233 -22.88 24.46 11.99
N GLU A 234 -21.59 24.85 12.09
CA GLU A 234 -20.63 24.23 13.02
C GLU A 234 -20.38 25.01 14.34
N ARG A 235 -21.01 26.18 14.53
CA ARG A 235 -20.73 27.06 15.68
C ARG A 235 -21.15 26.50 17.06
N GLU A 236 -21.99 25.48 17.12
CA GLU A 236 -22.59 25.01 18.39
C GLU A 236 -21.80 23.91 19.13
N ARG A 237 -20.70 23.36 18.59
CA ARG A 237 -20.06 22.15 19.17
C ARG A 237 -18.84 22.37 20.09
N THR A 238 -18.49 23.60 20.47
CA THR A 238 -17.16 23.89 21.03
C THR A 238 -17.15 24.29 22.51
N GLU A 239 -17.54 23.39 23.42
CA GLU A 239 -17.39 23.57 24.89
C GLU A 239 -16.53 22.51 25.61
N GLN A 240 -15.91 21.55 24.91
CA GLN A 240 -15.10 20.52 25.60
C GLN A 240 -13.62 20.89 25.76
N SER A 241 -13.09 20.67 26.97
CA SER A 241 -11.70 20.96 27.38
C SER A 241 -10.63 20.24 26.54
N MET A 242 -9.56 20.94 26.15
CA MET A 242 -8.48 20.45 25.26
C MET A 242 -7.75 19.21 25.77
N MET A 243 -7.52 19.13 27.08
CA MET A 243 -6.89 17.95 27.69
C MET A 243 -7.77 16.71 27.53
N HIS A 244 -9.09 16.89 27.60
CA HIS A 244 -10.05 15.82 27.32
C HIS A 244 -9.96 15.39 25.86
N GLN A 245 -9.93 16.34 24.91
CA GLN A 245 -9.82 16.05 23.48
C GLN A 245 -8.53 15.31 23.10
N PHE A 246 -7.37 15.73 23.63
CA PHE A 246 -6.11 15.01 23.41
C PHE A 246 -6.14 13.61 24.02
N SER A 247 -6.68 13.48 25.25
CA SER A 247 -6.82 12.19 25.92
C SER A 247 -7.75 11.23 25.17
N GLU A 248 -8.83 11.72 24.57
CA GLU A 248 -9.72 10.95 23.72
C GLU A 248 -9.02 10.47 22.45
N GLY A 249 -8.28 11.35 21.77
CA GLY A 249 -7.50 10.98 20.58
C GLY A 249 -6.48 9.88 20.89
N TRP A 250 -5.75 10.00 22.01
CA TRP A 250 -4.80 8.99 22.46
C TRP A 250 -5.50 7.68 22.86
N LYS A 251 -6.62 7.75 23.58
CA LYS A 251 -7.42 6.60 23.98
C LYS A 251 -7.93 5.83 22.76
N PHE A 252 -8.42 6.54 21.75
CA PHE A 252 -8.89 5.96 20.49
C PHE A 252 -7.76 5.23 19.75
N ILE A 253 -6.58 5.86 19.63
CA ILE A 253 -5.39 5.23 19.02
C ILE A 253 -5.04 3.93 19.76
N ARG A 254 -5.10 3.91 21.09
CA ARG A 254 -4.76 2.72 21.89
C ARG A 254 -5.78 1.59 21.75
N GLN A 255 -7.06 1.94 21.63
CA GLN A 255 -8.18 0.98 21.57
C GLN A 255 -8.38 0.38 20.18
N THR A 256 -8.06 1.11 19.12
CA THR A 256 -8.25 0.66 17.73
C THR A 256 -6.95 0.04 17.18
N PRO A 257 -6.87 -1.30 17.00
CA PRO A 257 -5.61 -1.97 16.63
C PRO A 257 -5.00 -1.48 15.32
N LEU A 258 -5.85 -1.17 14.33
CA LEU A 258 -5.42 -0.64 13.03
C LEU A 258 -4.74 0.73 13.17
N VAL A 259 -5.37 1.64 13.90
CA VAL A 259 -4.85 3.00 14.13
C VAL A 259 -3.59 2.92 14.97
N ARG A 260 -3.53 2.02 15.97
CA ARG A 260 -2.32 1.76 16.75
C ARG A 260 -1.16 1.31 15.87
N GLY A 261 -1.38 0.33 14.99
CA GLY A 261 -0.38 -0.16 14.04
C GLY A 261 0.11 0.95 13.11
N LEU A 262 -0.81 1.78 12.62
CA LEU A 262 -0.51 2.95 11.80
C LEU A 262 0.36 3.98 12.55
N VAL A 263 0.00 4.35 13.77
CA VAL A 263 0.75 5.33 14.57
C VAL A 263 2.13 4.81 14.95
N LEU A 264 2.26 3.53 15.33
CA LEU A 264 3.55 2.89 15.60
C LEU A 264 4.46 2.91 14.36
N GLY A 265 3.91 2.58 13.19
CA GLY A 265 4.64 2.65 11.93
C GLY A 265 5.10 4.06 11.58
N ILE A 266 4.20 5.05 11.73
CA ILE A 266 4.52 6.47 11.50
C ILE A 266 5.64 6.91 12.44
N PHE A 267 5.51 6.71 13.76
CA PHE A 267 6.54 7.13 14.72
C PHE A 267 7.88 6.42 14.47
N GLY A 268 7.86 5.11 14.18
CA GLY A 268 9.06 4.37 13.82
C GLY A 268 9.76 4.92 12.57
N ALA A 269 9.00 5.23 11.51
CA ALA A 269 9.54 5.82 10.28
C ALA A 269 10.15 7.21 10.51
N PHE A 270 9.47 8.07 11.29
CA PHE A 270 9.99 9.40 11.63
C PHE A 270 11.21 9.35 12.56
N ALA A 271 11.28 8.38 13.48
CA ALA A 271 12.47 8.15 14.28
C ALA A 271 13.67 7.76 13.39
N GLY A 272 13.48 6.81 12.48
CA GLY A 272 14.51 6.39 11.51
C GLY A 272 14.97 7.55 10.62
N GLY A 273 14.03 8.31 10.04
CA GLY A 273 14.33 9.50 9.25
C GLY A 273 15.06 10.59 10.06
N GLY A 274 14.68 10.78 11.32
CA GLY A 274 15.35 11.70 12.25
C GLY A 274 16.80 11.31 12.52
N ILE A 275 17.10 10.01 12.66
CA ILE A 275 18.48 9.53 12.80
C ILE A 275 19.27 9.75 11.50
N VAL A 276 18.68 9.48 10.33
CA VAL A 276 19.32 9.76 9.04
C VAL A 276 19.69 11.23 8.92
N ILE A 277 18.78 12.14 9.26
CA ILE A 277 19.01 13.60 9.22
C ILE A 277 20.04 14.03 10.28
N GLY A 278 19.88 13.60 11.53
CA GLY A 278 20.75 13.99 12.64
C GLY A 278 22.19 13.50 12.51
N THR A 279 22.41 12.43 11.74
CA THR A 279 23.74 11.91 11.43
C THR A 279 24.30 12.37 10.07
N ALA A 280 23.48 13.00 9.22
CA ALA A 280 23.80 13.29 7.82
C ALA A 280 25.09 14.10 7.62
N LYS A 281 25.32 15.13 8.44
CA LYS A 281 26.52 15.98 8.31
C LYS A 281 27.80 15.20 8.59
N PHE A 282 27.81 14.39 9.65
CA PHE A 282 28.93 13.53 10.00
C PHE A 282 29.14 12.41 8.99
N PHE A 283 28.05 11.85 8.47
CA PHE A 283 28.10 10.84 7.42
C PHE A 283 28.71 11.41 6.12
N ALA A 284 28.26 12.58 5.67
CA ALA A 284 28.81 13.26 4.50
C ALA A 284 30.31 13.58 4.66
N ALA A 285 30.72 14.05 5.84
CA ALA A 285 32.13 14.26 6.15
C ALA A 285 32.96 12.95 6.06
N SER A 286 32.38 11.81 6.47
CA SER A 286 33.05 10.51 6.41
C SER A 286 33.30 9.99 4.99
N LEU A 287 32.57 10.50 4.00
CA LEU A 287 32.72 10.15 2.57
C LEU A 287 33.78 11.01 1.86
N GLY A 288 34.43 11.95 2.57
CA GLY A 288 35.54 12.76 2.02
C GLY A 288 35.13 13.86 1.04
N ALA A 289 33.84 14.17 0.92
CA ALA A 289 33.29 15.05 -0.13
C ALA A 289 32.83 16.45 0.37
N GLY A 290 33.24 16.84 1.58
CA GLY A 290 32.99 18.17 2.15
C GLY A 290 31.51 18.50 2.37
N ASP A 291 31.20 19.78 2.61
CA ASP A 291 29.83 20.25 2.87
C ASP A 291 28.90 20.08 1.66
N ALA A 292 29.45 20.03 0.43
CA ALA A 292 28.67 19.80 -0.80
C ALA A 292 27.95 18.45 -0.80
N ALA A 293 28.57 17.41 -0.24
CA ALA A 293 27.96 16.09 -0.14
C ALA A 293 26.71 16.07 0.76
N PHE A 294 26.70 16.87 1.82
CA PHE A 294 25.52 16.98 2.69
C PHE A 294 24.31 17.52 1.91
N TYR A 295 24.48 18.60 1.15
CA TYR A 295 23.39 19.18 0.36
C TYR A 295 22.92 18.25 -0.76
N LEU A 296 23.83 17.51 -1.40
CA LEU A 296 23.49 16.51 -2.42
C LEU A 296 22.67 15.36 -1.83
N LEU A 297 23.09 14.82 -0.68
CA LEU A 297 22.36 13.74 -0.01
C LEU A 297 21.01 14.21 0.50
N PHE A 298 20.93 15.43 1.06
CA PHE A 298 19.68 16.04 1.47
C PHE A 298 18.71 16.17 0.28
N GLY A 299 19.18 16.74 -0.84
CA GLY A 299 18.38 16.83 -2.07
C GLY A 299 17.94 15.48 -2.60
N ALA A 300 18.83 14.47 -2.57
CA ALA A 300 18.55 13.11 -3.02
C ALA A 300 17.40 12.45 -2.22
N ILE A 301 17.36 12.61 -0.89
CA ILE A 301 16.25 12.12 -0.06
C ILE A 301 14.92 12.74 -0.48
N PHE A 302 14.88 14.07 -0.70
CA PHE A 302 13.65 14.76 -1.07
C PHE A 302 13.18 14.47 -2.50
N ILE A 303 14.11 14.27 -3.45
CA ILE A 303 13.80 13.76 -4.78
C ILE A 303 13.18 12.37 -4.66
N GLY A 304 13.80 11.48 -3.88
CA GLY A 304 13.25 10.16 -3.57
C GLY A 304 11.84 10.26 -2.99
N LEU A 305 11.62 11.14 -2.01
CA LEU A 305 10.31 11.39 -1.39
C LEU A 305 9.25 11.78 -2.43
N ALA A 306 9.58 12.71 -3.32
CA ALA A 306 8.70 13.13 -4.41
C ALA A 306 8.34 11.97 -5.35
N VAL A 307 9.35 11.17 -5.74
CA VAL A 307 9.17 9.98 -6.59
C VAL A 307 8.29 8.94 -5.89
N GLY A 308 8.51 8.69 -4.60
CA GLY A 308 7.70 7.77 -3.80
C GLY A 308 6.23 8.17 -3.72
N ILE A 309 5.95 9.45 -3.44
CA ILE A 309 4.57 9.96 -3.37
C ILE A 309 3.90 9.94 -4.75
N GLY A 310 4.63 10.30 -5.82
CA GLY A 310 4.07 10.44 -7.17
C GLY A 310 3.90 9.11 -7.92
N LEU A 311 4.94 8.27 -7.93
CA LEU A 311 4.95 7.02 -8.69
C LEU A 311 4.52 5.80 -7.87
N GLY A 312 4.62 5.85 -6.54
CA GLY A 312 4.21 4.74 -5.66
C GLY A 312 2.81 4.19 -5.97
N PRO A 313 1.76 5.04 -6.03
CA PRO A 313 0.41 4.58 -6.34
C PRO A 313 0.25 4.00 -7.74
N MET A 314 1.10 4.41 -8.69
CA MET A 314 1.07 3.90 -10.06
C MET A 314 1.72 2.52 -10.16
N ILE A 315 2.69 2.22 -9.30
CA ILE A 315 3.37 0.92 -9.24
C ILE A 315 2.49 -0.10 -8.52
N VAL A 316 1.82 0.30 -7.43
CA VAL A 316 1.14 -0.62 -6.50
C VAL A 316 -0.41 -0.55 -6.65
N ARG A 317 -0.89 -0.18 -7.85
CA ARG A 317 -2.27 0.26 -8.17
C ARG A 317 -3.43 -0.45 -7.46
N GLU A 318 -3.35 -1.77 -7.32
CA GLU A 318 -4.47 -2.61 -6.85
C GLU A 318 -4.20 -3.31 -5.51
N MET A 319 -3.04 -3.06 -4.89
CA MET A 319 -2.72 -3.66 -3.59
C MET A 319 -3.39 -2.86 -2.47
N SER A 320 -3.70 -3.55 -1.38
CA SER A 320 -4.24 -2.88 -0.19
C SER A 320 -3.25 -1.83 0.35
N ARG A 321 -3.77 -0.63 0.60
CA ARG A 321 -3.01 0.47 1.23
C ARG A 321 -2.50 0.07 2.61
N ARG A 322 -3.21 -0.82 3.31
CA ARG A 322 -2.84 -1.30 4.64
C ARG A 322 -1.55 -2.13 4.60
N ARG A 323 -1.43 -3.04 3.64
CA ARG A 323 -0.20 -3.81 3.37
C ARG A 323 0.93 -2.92 2.87
N TRP A 324 0.61 -2.04 1.93
CA TRP A 324 1.57 -1.16 1.30
C TRP A 324 2.24 -0.19 2.30
N PHE A 325 1.50 0.32 3.28
CA PHE A 325 2.05 1.19 4.31
C PHE A 325 3.23 0.54 5.06
N GLY A 326 3.03 -0.66 5.62
CA GLY A 326 4.07 -1.40 6.32
C GLY A 326 5.26 -1.76 5.41
N MET A 327 4.99 -2.24 4.20
CA MET A 327 6.02 -2.57 3.21
C MET A 327 6.89 -1.37 2.83
N SER A 328 6.30 -0.18 2.73
CA SER A 328 7.03 1.05 2.39
C SER A 328 7.99 1.47 3.50
N ILE A 329 7.61 1.27 4.77
CA ILE A 329 8.50 1.51 5.92
C ILE A 329 9.66 0.51 5.91
N VAL A 330 9.39 -0.77 5.64
CA VAL A 330 10.44 -1.79 5.51
C VAL A 330 11.39 -1.42 4.37
N LEU A 331 10.89 -1.01 3.21
CA LEU A 331 11.71 -0.56 2.08
C LEU A 331 12.58 0.64 2.45
N ALA A 332 12.00 1.67 3.08
CA ALA A 332 12.74 2.84 3.53
C ALA A 332 13.87 2.44 4.49
N SER A 333 13.56 1.58 5.46
CA SER A 333 14.49 1.15 6.52
C SER A 333 15.58 0.22 6.00
N ALA A 334 15.26 -0.70 5.08
CA ALA A 334 16.25 -1.50 4.37
C ALA A 334 17.18 -0.62 3.53
N SER A 335 16.66 0.46 2.94
CA SER A 335 17.48 1.43 2.21
C SER A 335 18.41 2.24 3.13
N VAL A 336 18.02 2.47 4.39
CA VAL A 336 18.92 3.05 5.40
C VAL A 336 20.08 2.10 5.71
N LEU A 337 19.87 0.79 5.72
CA LEU A 337 20.97 -0.18 5.85
C LEU A 337 21.95 -0.08 4.68
N VAL A 338 21.45 0.03 3.44
CA VAL A 338 22.29 0.26 2.25
C VAL A 338 23.10 1.55 2.40
N LEU A 339 22.49 2.63 2.89
CA LEU A 339 23.16 3.89 3.15
C LEU A 339 24.28 3.73 4.19
N ALA A 340 24.08 2.94 5.25
CA ALA A 340 25.09 2.68 6.27
C ALA A 340 26.34 1.97 5.71
N PHE A 341 26.20 1.15 4.67
CA PHE A 341 27.30 0.46 3.99
C PHE A 341 27.92 1.26 2.83
N ALA A 342 27.38 2.42 2.47
CA ALA A 342 27.90 3.18 1.34
C ALA A 342 29.34 3.67 1.60
N ILE A 343 30.26 3.28 0.72
CA ILE A 343 31.67 3.68 0.75
C ILE A 343 31.96 4.88 -0.17
N HIS A 344 31.12 5.07 -1.18
CA HIS A 344 31.23 6.17 -2.14
C HIS A 344 29.97 7.06 -2.09
N LEU A 345 30.16 8.34 -2.43
CA LEU A 345 29.06 9.31 -2.50
C LEU A 345 27.96 8.88 -3.48
N SER A 346 28.30 8.27 -4.61
CA SER A 346 27.32 7.75 -5.58
C SER A 346 26.40 6.69 -4.97
N MET A 347 26.97 5.73 -4.22
CA MET A 347 26.18 4.72 -3.50
C MET A 347 25.29 5.37 -2.44
N ALA A 348 25.81 6.37 -1.74
CA ALA A 348 25.05 7.11 -0.74
C ALA A 348 23.89 7.90 -1.36
N ILE A 349 24.07 8.49 -2.54
CA ILE A 349 23.00 9.18 -3.29
C ILE A 349 21.90 8.20 -3.69
N VAL A 350 22.26 7.03 -4.22
CA VAL A 350 21.27 5.98 -4.58
C VAL A 350 20.52 5.52 -3.33
N GLY A 351 21.23 5.23 -2.23
CA GLY A 351 20.61 4.88 -0.95
C GLY A 351 19.67 5.97 -0.44
N ALA A 352 20.08 7.23 -0.49
CA ALA A 352 19.26 8.38 -0.09
C ALA A 352 17.97 8.51 -0.92
N ILE A 353 18.04 8.32 -2.24
CA ILE A 353 16.85 8.32 -3.11
C ILE A 353 15.90 7.17 -2.73
N LEU A 354 16.42 5.97 -2.47
CA LEU A 354 15.60 4.82 -2.09
C LEU A 354 14.96 4.99 -0.70
N VAL A 355 15.69 5.54 0.27
CA VAL A 355 15.15 5.94 1.58
C VAL A 355 14.00 6.92 1.40
N GLY A 356 14.22 7.96 0.59
CA GLY A 356 13.21 8.94 0.24
C GLY A 356 11.98 8.30 -0.39
N ALA A 357 12.16 7.42 -1.38
CA ALA A 357 11.06 6.77 -2.09
C ALA A 357 10.19 5.90 -1.16
N GLY A 358 10.82 5.08 -0.31
CA GLY A 358 10.11 4.31 0.72
C GLY A 358 9.38 5.20 1.72
N ALA A 359 10.03 6.24 2.22
CA ALA A 359 9.44 7.19 3.15
C ALA A 359 8.25 7.95 2.52
N GLY A 360 8.36 8.31 1.24
CA GLY A 360 7.32 9.02 0.50
C GLY A 360 6.08 8.18 0.29
N MET A 361 6.26 6.90 -0.07
CA MET A 361 5.17 5.94 -0.15
C MET A 361 4.51 5.70 1.21
N ALA A 362 5.31 5.51 2.26
CA ALA A 362 4.79 5.34 3.63
C ALA A 362 4.02 6.57 4.10
N PHE A 363 4.51 7.77 3.82
CA PHE A 363 3.88 9.02 4.21
C PHE A 363 2.54 9.23 3.50
N LEU A 364 2.48 8.96 2.19
CA LEU A 364 1.23 9.03 1.43
C LEU A 364 0.22 7.98 1.92
N ALA A 365 0.63 6.73 2.07
CA ALA A 365 -0.24 5.67 2.55
C ALA A 365 -0.75 5.97 3.96
N GLY A 366 0.14 6.42 4.87
CA GLY A 366 -0.21 6.71 6.25
C GLY A 366 -1.18 7.87 6.40
N THR A 367 -0.95 8.98 5.70
CA THR A 367 -1.88 10.14 5.70
C THR A 367 -3.24 9.79 5.11
N THR A 368 -3.26 8.97 4.06
CA THR A 368 -4.51 8.54 3.42
C THR A 368 -5.31 7.58 4.30
N LEU A 369 -4.63 6.60 4.92
CA LEU A 369 -5.26 5.66 5.86
C LEU A 369 -5.80 6.37 7.10
N LEU A 370 -5.05 7.33 7.65
CA LEU A 370 -5.51 8.11 8.80
C LEU A 370 -6.76 8.93 8.46
N GLY A 371 -6.83 9.48 7.24
CA GLY A 371 -7.99 10.23 6.77
C GLY A 371 -9.21 9.34 6.47
N GLY A 372 -9.01 8.12 5.98
CA GLY A 372 -10.09 7.22 5.57
C GLY A 372 -10.67 6.33 6.67
N GLU A 373 -9.85 5.89 7.64
CA GLU A 373 -10.23 4.89 8.66
C GLU A 373 -10.74 5.54 9.96
N VAL A 374 -10.51 6.83 10.15
CA VAL A 374 -10.92 7.56 11.35
C VAL A 374 -12.24 8.31 11.08
N ALA A 375 -13.25 8.04 11.90
CA ALA A 375 -14.55 8.70 11.84
C ALA A 375 -14.41 10.23 11.94
N ASP A 376 -15.26 10.96 11.20
CA ASP A 376 -15.21 12.43 11.07
C ASP A 376 -15.16 13.12 12.45
N GLU A 377 -15.87 12.57 13.45
CA GLU A 377 -16.01 13.11 14.80
C GLU A 377 -14.71 13.12 15.62
N VAL A 378 -13.82 12.15 15.42
CA VAL A 378 -12.56 11.99 16.17
C VAL A 378 -11.32 12.29 15.31
N ARG A 379 -11.50 12.50 14.00
CA ARG A 379 -10.40 12.67 13.03
C ARG A 379 -9.45 13.80 13.42
N GLY A 380 -9.97 15.00 13.69
CA GLY A 380 -9.14 16.14 14.07
C GLY A 380 -8.28 15.87 15.32
N ARG A 381 -8.85 15.18 16.32
CA ARG A 381 -8.15 14.82 17.57
C ARG A 381 -7.02 13.83 17.34
N VAL A 382 -7.29 12.78 16.55
CA VAL A 382 -6.28 11.77 16.19
C VAL A 382 -5.16 12.39 15.35
N PHE A 383 -5.49 13.22 14.36
CA PHE A 383 -4.50 13.92 13.54
C PHE A 383 -3.59 14.82 14.38
N ALA A 384 -4.14 15.58 15.33
CA ALA A 384 -3.35 16.42 16.24
C ALA A 384 -2.34 15.59 17.05
N VAL A 385 -2.78 14.49 17.66
CA VAL A 385 -1.91 13.58 18.41
C VAL A 385 -0.78 13.03 17.54
N VAL A 386 -1.10 12.56 16.32
CA VAL A 386 -0.12 12.01 15.39
C VAL A 386 0.87 13.07 14.90
N GLN A 387 0.42 14.29 14.58
CA GLN A 387 1.30 15.37 14.13
C GLN A 387 2.24 15.86 15.24
N ILE A 388 1.75 16.00 16.47
CA ILE A 388 2.59 16.40 17.61
C ILE A 388 3.60 15.30 17.92
N GLY A 389 3.14 14.05 17.96
CA GLY A 389 3.99 12.89 18.21
C GLY A 389 5.07 12.71 17.15
N THR A 390 4.76 12.86 15.86
CA THR A 390 5.76 12.76 14.78
C THR A 390 6.84 13.84 14.91
N ARG A 391 6.46 15.09 15.20
CA ARG A 391 7.42 16.18 15.42
C ARG A 391 8.31 15.89 16.62
N LEU A 392 7.73 15.50 17.76
CA LEU A 392 8.49 15.19 18.98
C LEU A 392 9.48 14.05 18.73
N VAL A 393 9.03 12.95 18.11
CA VAL A 393 9.88 11.81 17.77
C VAL A 393 11.00 12.22 16.82
N LEU A 394 10.71 13.01 15.79
CA LEU A 394 11.71 13.50 14.85
C LEU A 394 12.77 14.37 15.54
N ILE A 395 12.35 15.33 16.39
CA ILE A 395 13.24 16.22 17.14
C ILE A 395 14.14 15.40 18.06
N LEU A 396 13.54 14.50 18.85
CA LEU A 396 14.26 13.68 19.81
C LEU A 396 15.25 12.76 19.09
N ALA A 397 14.87 12.16 17.97
CA ALA A 397 15.74 11.33 17.15
C ALA A 397 16.92 12.13 16.56
N ILE A 398 16.68 13.32 16.03
CA ILE A 398 17.74 14.21 15.51
C ILE A 398 18.68 14.60 16.66
N ALA A 399 18.15 15.11 17.77
CA ALA A 399 18.94 15.58 18.91
C ALA A 399 19.79 14.46 19.53
N LEU A 400 19.18 13.31 19.82
CA LEU A 400 19.88 12.16 20.39
C LEU A 400 20.93 11.60 19.43
N SER A 401 20.60 11.44 18.13
CA SER A 401 21.56 10.91 17.16
C SER A 401 22.74 11.86 16.94
N SER A 402 22.50 13.18 16.81
CA SER A 402 23.57 14.17 16.71
C SER A 402 24.46 14.19 17.95
N LEU A 403 23.88 14.07 19.15
CA LEU A 403 24.64 13.99 20.40
C LEU A 403 25.47 12.70 20.48
N LEU A 404 24.87 11.55 20.17
CA LEU A 404 25.56 10.24 20.21
C LEU A 404 26.71 10.17 19.21
N VAL A 405 26.55 10.72 18.00
CA VAL A 405 27.64 10.82 17.03
C VAL A 405 28.74 11.77 17.51
N GLY A 406 28.37 12.91 18.11
CA GLY A 406 29.31 13.89 18.63
C GLY A 406 30.16 13.36 19.80
N VAL A 407 29.55 12.63 20.74
CA VAL A 407 30.23 12.01 21.89
C VAL A 407 31.02 10.78 21.47
N GLY A 408 30.53 10.02 20.49
CA GLY A 408 31.08 8.74 20.05
C GLY A 408 32.42 8.81 19.32
N GLY A 409 33.08 9.98 19.22
CA GLY A 409 34.44 10.24 18.76
C GLY A 409 35.04 9.23 17.77
N SER A 410 35.14 9.62 16.50
CA SER A 410 35.68 8.91 15.31
C SER A 410 36.63 7.70 15.50
N ARG A 411 36.24 6.64 16.20
CA ARG A 411 37.02 5.39 16.27
C ARG A 411 36.79 4.64 14.97
N LYS A 412 37.62 4.92 13.96
CA LYS A 412 37.69 4.10 12.75
C LYS A 412 38.29 2.75 13.14
N LEU A 413 37.46 1.72 13.27
CA LEU A 413 37.93 0.34 13.32
C LEU A 413 38.11 -0.13 11.87
N THR A 414 39.36 -0.28 11.44
CA THR A 414 39.70 -0.84 10.13
C THR A 414 39.62 -2.36 10.23
N ILE A 415 38.64 -2.97 9.57
CA ILE A 415 38.50 -4.44 9.53
C ILE A 415 39.10 -4.94 8.22
N ALA A 416 40.30 -5.54 8.32
CA ALA A 416 41.08 -6.12 7.23
C ALA A 416 41.34 -5.15 6.05
N ASP A 417 42.20 -5.53 5.10
CA ASP A 417 42.67 -4.71 3.97
C ASP A 417 41.58 -4.25 2.97
N LEU A 418 40.30 -4.35 3.33
CA LEU A 418 39.12 -3.94 2.55
C LEU A 418 38.67 -2.49 2.81
N GLY A 419 39.35 -1.72 3.66
CA GLY A 419 39.09 -0.28 3.84
C GLY A 419 37.75 0.09 4.51
N VAL A 420 37.06 -0.87 5.13
CA VAL A 420 35.79 -0.62 5.83
C VAL A 420 36.08 -0.01 7.20
N SER A 421 35.72 1.27 7.37
CA SER A 421 35.79 1.96 8.67
C SER A 421 34.42 1.97 9.35
N VAL A 422 34.29 1.27 10.48
CA VAL A 422 33.07 1.30 11.30
C VAL A 422 33.08 2.60 12.10
N SER A 423 32.13 3.49 11.82
CA SER A 423 31.96 4.76 12.55
C SER A 423 30.67 4.74 13.37
N SER A 424 30.62 5.53 14.44
CA SER A 424 29.44 5.70 15.30
C SER A 424 28.20 6.10 14.49
N THR A 425 28.38 6.88 13.42
CA THR A 425 27.35 7.22 12.44
C THR A 425 26.81 5.99 11.71
N ARG A 426 27.69 5.12 11.18
CA ARG A 426 27.27 3.91 10.45
C ARG A 426 26.54 2.92 11.38
N LEU A 427 27.02 2.76 12.61
CA LEU A 427 26.35 1.93 13.62
C LEU A 427 24.93 2.44 13.95
N LEU A 428 24.76 3.76 14.10
CA LEU A 428 23.45 4.35 14.34
C LEU A 428 22.52 4.19 13.13
N LEU A 429 23.02 4.33 11.90
CA LEU A 429 22.24 4.05 10.70
C LEU A 429 21.83 2.58 10.60
N LEU A 430 22.73 1.64 10.95
CA LEU A 430 22.40 0.21 11.03
C LEU A 430 21.31 -0.08 12.07
N ALA A 431 21.46 0.48 13.26
CA ALA A 431 20.46 0.34 14.32
C ALA A 431 19.11 0.95 13.91
N ALA A 432 19.11 2.13 13.29
CA ALA A 432 17.92 2.78 12.77
C ALA A 432 17.23 1.96 11.67
N GLY A 433 18.00 1.39 10.73
CA GLY A 433 17.47 0.51 9.69
C GLY A 433 16.86 -0.76 10.26
N ALA A 434 17.53 -1.42 11.22
CA ALA A 434 17.00 -2.62 11.87
C ALA A 434 15.73 -2.34 12.69
N ALA A 435 15.73 -1.28 13.51
CA ALA A 435 14.57 -0.86 14.28
C ALA A 435 13.40 -0.43 13.38
N GLY A 436 13.69 0.25 12.27
CA GLY A 436 12.71 0.65 11.25
C GLY A 436 12.09 -0.55 10.53
N ILE A 437 12.88 -1.58 10.20
CA ILE A 437 12.36 -2.85 9.65
C ILE A 437 11.42 -3.51 10.66
N PHE A 438 11.83 -3.60 11.93
CA PHE A 438 10.97 -4.16 12.99
C PHE A 438 9.66 -3.37 13.14
N ALA A 439 9.71 -2.04 13.14
CA ALA A 439 8.53 -1.19 13.19
C ALA A 439 7.64 -1.38 11.96
N GLY A 440 8.22 -1.49 10.76
CA GLY A 440 7.51 -1.74 9.51
C GLY A 440 6.82 -3.11 9.47
N ILE A 441 7.50 -4.17 9.92
CA ILE A 441 6.92 -5.53 10.05
C ILE A 441 5.81 -5.54 11.11
N SER A 442 6.02 -4.87 12.24
CA SER A 442 5.02 -4.77 13.31
C SER A 442 3.76 -4.00 12.87
N ALA A 443 3.94 -2.91 12.12
CA ALA A 443 2.85 -2.16 11.51
C ALA A 443 2.13 -3.01 10.46
N PHE A 444 2.88 -3.70 9.59
CA PHE A 444 2.32 -4.63 8.60
C PHE A 444 1.46 -5.71 9.27
N GLY A 445 1.98 -6.42 10.26
CA GLY A 445 1.26 -7.50 10.93
C GLY A 445 -0.02 -7.06 11.66
N GLN A 446 -0.05 -5.82 12.19
CA GLN A 446 -1.26 -5.26 12.81
C GLN A 446 -2.30 -4.76 11.80
N MET A 447 -1.86 -4.42 10.59
CA MET A 447 -2.70 -3.78 9.57
C MET A 447 -3.07 -4.72 8.42
N ASP A 448 -2.41 -5.89 8.29
CA ASP A 448 -2.63 -6.84 7.20
C ASP A 448 -4.10 -7.30 7.15
N ASP A 449 -4.77 -6.89 6.08
CA ASP A 449 -6.16 -7.18 5.79
C ASP A 449 -6.33 -8.41 4.89
N LYS A 450 -5.23 -8.99 4.40
CA LYS A 450 -5.21 -10.21 3.57
C LYS A 450 -4.42 -11.33 4.25
N LYS A 451 -4.79 -11.65 5.50
CA LYS A 451 -4.14 -12.73 6.26
C LYS A 451 -4.20 -14.05 5.48
N GLY A 452 -3.05 -14.72 5.40
CA GLY A 452 -2.90 -15.98 4.66
C GLY A 452 -2.51 -15.83 3.18
N VAL A 453 -2.57 -14.62 2.60
CA VAL A 453 -2.11 -14.37 1.23
C VAL A 453 -0.62 -14.00 1.24
N PRO A 454 0.27 -14.73 0.53
CA PRO A 454 1.69 -14.38 0.47
C PRO A 454 1.91 -12.95 -0.06
N VAL A 455 2.72 -12.15 0.64
CA VAL A 455 2.92 -10.72 0.34
C VAL A 455 3.47 -10.50 -1.07
N LEU A 456 4.50 -11.27 -1.45
CA LEU A 456 5.12 -11.16 -2.76
C LEU A 456 4.17 -11.58 -3.89
N ALA A 457 3.35 -12.59 -3.66
CA ALA A 457 2.36 -13.04 -4.63
C ALA A 457 1.27 -11.98 -4.85
N ASP A 458 0.79 -11.34 -3.77
CA ASP A 458 -0.19 -10.26 -3.86
C ASP A 458 0.41 -8.99 -4.49
N LEU A 459 1.67 -8.65 -4.17
CA LEU A 459 2.37 -7.54 -4.82
C LEU A 459 2.47 -7.77 -6.33
N TRP A 460 2.94 -8.95 -6.74
CA TRP A 460 3.10 -9.29 -8.16
C TRP A 460 1.75 -9.40 -8.89
N GLY A 461 0.74 -9.99 -8.23
CA GLY A 461 -0.63 -10.02 -8.72
C GLY A 461 -1.21 -8.62 -8.90
N SER A 462 -1.04 -7.75 -7.91
CA SER A 462 -1.52 -6.36 -7.95
C SER A 462 -0.83 -5.51 -9.02
N ILE A 463 0.49 -5.71 -9.24
CA ILE A 463 1.23 -5.04 -10.34
C ILE A 463 0.68 -5.47 -11.71
N ARG A 464 0.23 -6.72 -11.85
CA ARG A 464 -0.37 -7.27 -13.07
C ARG A 464 -1.87 -6.99 -13.21
N GLY A 465 -2.49 -6.25 -12.28
CA GLY A 465 -3.93 -5.97 -12.30
C GLY A 465 -4.82 -7.15 -11.88
N ARG A 466 -4.29 -8.05 -11.03
CA ARG A 466 -4.96 -9.26 -10.54
C ARG A 466 -4.68 -9.44 -9.03
N PRO A 467 -5.24 -8.58 -8.16
CA PRO A 467 -5.02 -8.65 -6.73
C PRO A 467 -5.55 -9.97 -6.20
N LEU A 468 -4.79 -10.59 -5.31
CA LEU A 468 -5.21 -11.82 -4.64
C LEU A 468 -6.21 -11.44 -3.54
N MET A 469 -7.34 -12.13 -3.48
CA MET A 469 -8.32 -11.95 -2.41
C MET A 469 -8.07 -13.00 -1.33
N PRO A 470 -8.16 -12.64 -0.04
CA PRO A 470 -8.21 -13.64 1.01
C PRO A 470 -9.46 -14.51 0.80
N ALA A 471 -9.37 -15.81 1.08
CA ALA A 471 -10.56 -16.65 1.13
C ALA A 471 -11.52 -16.09 2.18
N GLU A 472 -12.82 -16.00 1.87
CA GLU A 472 -13.80 -15.53 2.85
C GLU A 472 -13.76 -16.48 4.06
N PRO A 473 -13.56 -15.98 5.29
CA PRO A 473 -13.52 -16.83 6.47
C PRO A 473 -14.86 -17.56 6.60
N PHE A 474 -14.82 -18.86 6.34
CA PHE A 474 -15.97 -19.74 6.33
C PHE A 474 -15.77 -20.77 7.44
N VAL A 475 -16.59 -20.67 8.48
CA VAL A 475 -16.67 -21.69 9.54
C VAL A 475 -17.84 -22.59 9.18
N SER A 476 -17.55 -23.81 8.75
CA SER A 476 -18.53 -24.87 8.54
C SER A 476 -18.24 -26.05 9.44
N SER A 477 -19.30 -26.72 9.86
CA SER A 477 -19.24 -28.02 10.52
C SER A 477 -19.69 -29.15 9.59
N GLY A 478 -19.81 -28.88 8.29
CA GLY A 478 -20.19 -29.83 7.23
C GLY A 478 -19.00 -30.24 6.37
N LEU A 479 -19.15 -31.32 5.60
CA LEU A 479 -18.12 -31.89 4.73
C LEU A 479 -18.45 -31.59 3.27
N PHE A 480 -17.50 -31.07 2.49
CA PHE A 480 -17.67 -30.84 1.05
C PHE A 480 -16.86 -31.82 0.21
N VAL A 481 -17.56 -32.74 -0.46
CA VAL A 481 -16.98 -33.75 -1.36
C VAL A 481 -17.37 -33.44 -2.81
N VAL A 482 -16.40 -33.45 -3.71
CA VAL A 482 -16.63 -33.21 -5.14
C VAL A 482 -16.15 -34.41 -5.95
N PHE A 483 -16.96 -34.86 -6.90
CA PHE A 483 -16.56 -35.85 -7.89
C PHE A 483 -16.12 -35.13 -9.17
N GLU A 484 -14.90 -35.42 -9.60
CA GLU A 484 -14.30 -34.91 -10.83
C GLU A 484 -13.86 -36.07 -11.72
N GLY A 485 -13.65 -35.79 -13.00
CA GLY A 485 -13.23 -36.80 -13.99
C GLY A 485 -13.84 -36.56 -15.37
N GLY A 486 -13.29 -37.25 -16.37
CA GLY A 486 -13.74 -37.17 -17.76
C GLY A 486 -15.15 -37.71 -17.98
N GLU A 487 -15.62 -37.62 -19.22
CA GLU A 487 -16.94 -38.16 -19.60
C GLU A 487 -16.94 -39.69 -19.56
N GLY A 488 -18.07 -40.28 -19.16
CA GLY A 488 -18.19 -41.75 -19.02
C GLY A 488 -17.39 -42.37 -17.85
N ALA A 489 -16.78 -41.58 -16.98
CA ALA A 489 -16.00 -42.08 -15.83
C ALA A 489 -16.85 -42.69 -14.70
N GLY A 490 -18.18 -42.57 -14.74
CA GLY A 490 -19.07 -43.14 -13.72
C GLY A 490 -19.33 -42.26 -12.49
N LYS A 491 -19.09 -40.94 -12.61
CA LYS A 491 -19.29 -39.94 -11.53
C LYS A 491 -20.67 -40.06 -10.87
N SER A 492 -21.73 -40.04 -11.66
CA SER A 492 -23.11 -40.09 -11.15
C SER A 492 -23.42 -41.39 -10.39
N THR A 493 -22.84 -42.52 -10.84
CA THR A 493 -22.96 -43.82 -10.17
C THR A 493 -22.31 -43.79 -8.79
N GLN A 494 -21.07 -43.31 -8.70
CA GLN A 494 -20.30 -43.27 -7.45
C GLN A 494 -20.87 -42.24 -6.46
N LEU A 495 -21.30 -41.09 -6.98
CA LEU A 495 -21.98 -40.07 -6.21
C LEU A 495 -23.29 -40.60 -5.59
N ALA A 496 -24.10 -41.34 -6.36
CA ALA A 496 -25.35 -41.91 -5.87
C ALA A 496 -25.09 -42.98 -4.80
N ALA A 497 -24.11 -43.86 -5.02
CA ALA A 497 -23.72 -44.88 -4.05
C ALA A 497 -23.26 -44.28 -2.71
N LEU A 498 -22.42 -43.23 -2.75
CA LEU A 498 -21.98 -42.54 -1.55
C LEU A 498 -23.15 -41.83 -0.84
N ALA A 499 -24.03 -41.16 -1.59
CA ALA A 499 -25.16 -40.44 -1.03
C ALA A 499 -26.14 -41.39 -0.31
N GLU A 500 -26.47 -42.53 -0.93
CA GLU A 500 -27.35 -43.53 -0.31
C GLU A 500 -26.75 -44.14 0.96
N ARG A 501 -25.45 -44.46 0.96
CA ARG A 501 -24.76 -44.97 2.15
C ARG A 501 -24.81 -43.98 3.31
N LEU A 502 -24.45 -42.72 3.07
CA LEU A 502 -24.43 -41.68 4.12
C LEU A 502 -25.85 -41.34 4.64
N ARG A 503 -26.86 -41.39 3.77
CA ARG A 503 -28.27 -41.27 4.19
C ARG A 503 -28.71 -42.44 5.06
N GLY A 504 -28.27 -43.66 4.73
CA GLY A 504 -28.49 -44.85 5.54
C GLY A 504 -27.89 -44.74 6.96
N GLU A 505 -26.80 -43.98 7.09
CA GLU A 505 -26.17 -43.63 8.38
C GLU A 505 -26.83 -42.44 9.09
N SER A 506 -28.02 -42.01 8.65
CA SER A 506 -28.77 -40.88 9.22
C SER A 506 -28.04 -39.53 9.15
N ARG A 507 -27.12 -39.35 8.19
CA ARG A 507 -26.49 -38.05 7.94
C ARG A 507 -27.34 -37.21 7.00
N ASP A 508 -27.25 -35.89 7.19
CA ASP A 508 -27.85 -34.93 6.28
C ASP A 508 -26.96 -34.80 5.04
N VAL A 509 -27.47 -35.21 3.87
CA VAL A 509 -26.71 -35.27 2.61
C VAL A 509 -27.39 -34.42 1.54
N VAL A 510 -26.65 -33.43 1.05
CA VAL A 510 -27.07 -32.57 -0.07
C VAL A 510 -26.29 -32.97 -1.31
N VAL A 511 -26.99 -33.59 -2.26
CA VAL A 511 -26.45 -33.91 -3.57
C VAL A 511 -26.71 -32.74 -4.52
N THR A 512 -25.67 -32.32 -5.24
CA THR A 512 -25.73 -31.18 -6.15
C THR A 512 -24.84 -31.37 -7.38
N ARG A 513 -24.89 -30.44 -8.34
CA ARG A 513 -24.13 -30.50 -9.60
C ARG A 513 -23.85 -29.13 -10.21
N GLU A 514 -22.73 -28.99 -10.93
CA GLU A 514 -22.41 -27.80 -11.71
C GLU A 514 -22.16 -28.13 -13.20
N PRO A 515 -22.79 -27.40 -14.14
CA PRO A 515 -23.83 -26.41 -13.95
C PRO A 515 -25.22 -27.08 -13.81
N GLY A 516 -26.17 -26.40 -13.18
CA GLY A 516 -27.58 -26.84 -13.21
C GLY A 516 -28.25 -27.10 -11.86
N ALA A 517 -27.57 -27.03 -10.72
CA ALA A 517 -28.24 -27.31 -9.43
C ALA A 517 -29.26 -26.26 -8.96
N THR A 518 -29.46 -25.17 -9.70
CA THR A 518 -30.36 -24.07 -9.35
C THR A 518 -31.21 -23.68 -10.56
N ALA A 519 -32.32 -22.97 -10.36
CA ALA A 519 -33.15 -22.49 -11.47
C ALA A 519 -32.38 -21.55 -12.44
N VAL A 520 -31.45 -20.76 -11.91
CA VAL A 520 -30.53 -19.95 -12.74
C VAL A 520 -29.52 -20.85 -13.43
N GLY A 521 -28.99 -21.82 -12.70
CA GLY A 521 -28.02 -22.80 -13.20
C GLY A 521 -28.55 -23.65 -14.34
N GLU A 522 -29.80 -24.10 -14.30
CA GLU A 522 -30.43 -24.86 -15.39
C GLU A 522 -30.51 -24.04 -16.69
N ARG A 523 -30.84 -22.74 -16.59
CA ARG A 523 -30.82 -21.84 -17.75
C ARG A 523 -29.41 -21.63 -18.29
N ILE A 524 -28.41 -21.59 -17.42
CA ILE A 524 -27.01 -21.51 -17.82
C ILE A 524 -26.57 -22.82 -18.47
N ARG A 525 -26.96 -23.96 -17.89
CA ARG A 525 -26.68 -25.30 -18.40
C ARG A 525 -27.16 -25.46 -19.83
N SER A 526 -28.39 -25.06 -20.15
CA SER A 526 -28.90 -25.13 -21.52
C SER A 526 -28.10 -24.26 -22.50
N LEU A 527 -27.64 -23.09 -22.07
CA LEU A 527 -26.81 -22.21 -22.90
C LEU A 527 -25.42 -22.80 -23.20
N VAL A 528 -24.84 -23.53 -22.24
CA VAL A 528 -23.48 -24.08 -22.42
C VAL A 528 -23.47 -25.51 -22.97
N LEU A 529 -24.52 -26.31 -22.79
CA LEU A 529 -24.53 -27.70 -23.27
C LEU A 529 -25.35 -27.91 -24.54
N ASP A 530 -26.46 -27.19 -24.71
CA ASP A 530 -27.41 -27.46 -25.80
C ASP A 530 -27.14 -26.61 -27.05
N THR A 531 -26.34 -25.55 -26.92
CA THR A 531 -26.12 -24.57 -28.00
C THR A 531 -24.84 -24.89 -28.78
N ALA A 532 -24.96 -25.37 -30.02
CA ALA A 532 -23.82 -25.79 -30.87
C ALA A 532 -23.58 -24.86 -32.08
N GLY A 533 -22.45 -25.04 -32.77
CA GLY A 533 -22.13 -24.31 -34.00
C GLY A 533 -21.89 -22.81 -33.78
N ALA A 534 -22.42 -21.96 -34.67
CA ALA A 534 -22.21 -20.51 -34.63
C ALA A 534 -22.88 -19.81 -33.43
N GLU A 535 -23.87 -20.45 -32.81
CA GLU A 535 -24.57 -19.93 -31.63
C GLU A 535 -23.88 -20.32 -30.32
N ALA A 536 -22.90 -21.23 -30.37
CA ALA A 536 -22.19 -21.69 -29.18
C ALA A 536 -21.43 -20.53 -28.51
N PRO A 537 -21.42 -20.47 -27.16
CA PRO A 537 -20.67 -19.45 -26.46
C PRO A 537 -19.18 -19.59 -26.77
N SER A 538 -18.54 -18.46 -27.08
CA SER A 538 -17.07 -18.41 -27.18
C SER A 538 -16.42 -18.93 -25.89
N PRO A 539 -15.18 -19.45 -25.92
CA PRO A 539 -14.51 -20.00 -24.72
C PRO A 539 -14.54 -19.09 -23.48
N ARG A 540 -14.35 -17.78 -23.66
CA ARG A 540 -14.43 -16.82 -22.55
C ARG A 540 -15.87 -16.63 -22.03
N ALA A 541 -16.85 -16.62 -22.92
CA ALA A 541 -18.26 -16.55 -22.52
C ALA A 541 -18.69 -17.82 -21.77
N GLU A 542 -18.26 -18.99 -22.24
CA GLU A 542 -18.45 -20.28 -21.55
C GLU A 542 -17.88 -20.23 -20.13
N ALA A 543 -16.62 -19.82 -19.96
CA ALA A 543 -15.99 -19.70 -18.64
C ALA A 543 -16.73 -18.74 -17.69
N LEU A 544 -17.25 -17.61 -18.20
CA LEU A 544 -18.04 -16.65 -17.43
C LEU A 544 -19.40 -17.21 -17.02
N LEU A 545 -20.06 -17.98 -17.90
CA LEU A 545 -21.33 -18.64 -17.61
C LEU A 545 -21.17 -19.69 -16.50
N TYR A 546 -20.14 -20.54 -16.59
CA TYR A 546 -19.79 -21.48 -15.52
C TYR A 546 -19.49 -20.76 -14.19
N ALA A 547 -18.75 -19.66 -14.22
CA ALA A 547 -18.48 -18.87 -13.02
C ALA A 547 -19.75 -18.24 -12.43
N ALA A 548 -20.71 -17.83 -13.27
CA ALA A 548 -21.98 -17.25 -12.83
C ALA A 548 -22.90 -18.30 -12.16
N ASP A 549 -23.03 -19.49 -12.76
CA ASP A 549 -23.76 -20.62 -12.16
C ASP A 549 -23.15 -20.96 -10.78
N ARG A 550 -21.83 -21.14 -10.74
CA ARG A 550 -21.11 -21.48 -9.51
C ARG A 550 -21.28 -20.45 -8.41
N ALA A 551 -21.17 -19.15 -8.72
CA ALA A 551 -21.34 -18.10 -7.72
C ALA A 551 -22.74 -18.15 -7.08
N HIS A 552 -23.78 -18.36 -7.89
CA HIS A 552 -25.14 -18.48 -7.39
C HIS A 552 -25.35 -19.79 -6.60
N HIS A 553 -24.83 -20.90 -7.12
CA HIS A 553 -24.93 -22.22 -6.51
C HIS A 553 -24.25 -22.27 -5.14
N VAL A 554 -23.03 -21.74 -5.03
CA VAL A 554 -22.30 -21.67 -3.76
C VAL A 554 -23.04 -20.82 -2.73
N ALA A 555 -23.58 -19.67 -3.14
CA ALA A 555 -24.29 -18.76 -2.25
C ALA A 555 -25.63 -19.32 -1.73
N THR A 556 -26.33 -20.12 -2.53
CA THR A 556 -27.72 -20.53 -2.26
C THR A 556 -27.88 -21.98 -1.81
N VAL A 557 -26.94 -22.86 -2.17
CA VAL A 557 -27.02 -24.30 -1.88
C VAL A 557 -25.85 -24.76 -1.02
N VAL A 558 -24.61 -24.61 -1.54
CA VAL A 558 -23.42 -25.22 -0.92
C VAL A 558 -23.11 -24.62 0.45
N ARG A 559 -22.94 -23.29 0.54
CA ARG A 559 -22.60 -22.64 1.82
C ARG A 559 -23.68 -22.83 2.88
N PRO A 560 -24.98 -22.61 2.60
CA PRO A 560 -26.03 -22.87 3.59
C PRO A 560 -26.03 -24.31 4.11
N ALA A 561 -25.78 -25.31 3.25
CA ALA A 561 -25.73 -26.72 3.64
C ALA A 561 -24.51 -27.04 4.52
N LEU A 562 -23.34 -26.50 4.20
CA LEU A 562 -22.12 -26.70 4.99
C LEU A 562 -22.18 -26.01 6.37
N ILE A 563 -22.82 -24.84 6.47
CA ILE A 563 -22.98 -24.11 7.75
C ILE A 563 -23.79 -24.93 8.76
N ARG A 564 -24.81 -25.65 8.29
CA ARG A 564 -25.69 -26.48 9.13
C ARG A 564 -25.17 -27.89 9.37
N GLY A 565 -23.96 -28.21 8.91
CA GLY A 565 -23.30 -29.49 9.17
C GLY A 565 -23.60 -30.62 8.19
N ALA A 566 -24.22 -30.34 7.04
CA ALA A 566 -24.53 -31.38 6.05
C ALA A 566 -23.27 -31.84 5.29
N VAL A 567 -23.31 -33.06 4.76
CA VAL A 567 -22.36 -33.55 3.76
C VAL A 567 -22.86 -33.11 2.38
N VAL A 568 -22.15 -32.19 1.75
CA VAL A 568 -22.44 -31.73 0.39
C VAL A 568 -21.63 -32.56 -0.59
N ILE A 569 -22.31 -33.21 -1.53
CA ILE A 569 -21.69 -34.01 -2.59
C ILE A 569 -22.01 -33.37 -3.93
N SER A 570 -21.00 -32.87 -4.64
CA SER A 570 -21.19 -32.19 -5.93
C SER A 570 -20.62 -33.01 -7.10
N ASP A 571 -21.40 -33.14 -8.17
CA ASP A 571 -20.90 -33.52 -9.48
C ASP A 571 -20.27 -32.28 -10.14
N ARG A 572 -18.93 -32.26 -10.18
CA ARG A 572 -18.07 -31.15 -10.63
C ARG A 572 -18.07 -29.92 -9.71
N TYR A 573 -16.96 -29.17 -9.79
CA TYR A 573 -16.78 -27.88 -9.15
C TYR A 573 -15.72 -27.04 -9.92
N VAL A 574 -14.82 -26.35 -9.20
CA VAL A 574 -13.79 -25.46 -9.77
C VAL A 574 -12.78 -26.21 -10.64
N ASP A 575 -12.41 -27.42 -10.27
CA ASP A 575 -11.34 -28.17 -10.95
C ASP A 575 -11.77 -28.57 -12.37
N SER A 576 -13.06 -28.88 -12.57
CA SER A 576 -13.66 -29.01 -13.91
C SER A 576 -13.46 -27.75 -14.78
N SER A 577 -13.61 -26.53 -14.25
CA SER A 577 -13.36 -25.33 -15.07
C SER A 577 -11.89 -25.15 -15.44
N LEU A 578 -10.97 -25.51 -14.55
CA LEU A 578 -9.54 -25.48 -14.84
C LEU A 578 -9.15 -26.49 -15.93
N ALA A 579 -9.73 -27.68 -15.88
CA ALA A 579 -9.47 -28.72 -16.88
C ALA A 579 -10.12 -28.39 -18.23
N TYR A 580 -11.43 -28.11 -18.28
CA TYR A 580 -12.15 -27.90 -19.53
C TYR A 580 -11.89 -26.53 -20.15
N GLN A 581 -12.07 -25.44 -19.40
CA GLN A 581 -11.87 -24.09 -19.95
C GLN A 581 -10.40 -23.68 -19.94
N GLY A 582 -9.62 -24.07 -18.92
CA GLY A 582 -8.19 -23.78 -18.87
C GLY A 582 -7.41 -24.61 -19.90
N ALA A 583 -7.32 -25.92 -19.72
CA ALA A 583 -6.52 -26.79 -20.59
C ALA A 583 -7.24 -27.16 -21.90
N GLY A 584 -8.51 -27.59 -21.82
CA GLY A 584 -9.29 -28.02 -22.98
C GLY A 584 -9.47 -26.89 -24.01
N ARG A 585 -9.95 -25.72 -23.58
CA ARG A 585 -10.14 -24.51 -24.41
C ARG A 585 -8.92 -23.60 -24.49
N THR A 586 -7.78 -24.02 -23.93
CA THR A 586 -6.50 -23.29 -23.94
C THR A 586 -6.56 -21.85 -23.44
N LEU A 587 -7.48 -21.56 -22.50
CA LEU A 587 -7.47 -20.27 -21.79
C LEU A 587 -6.33 -20.25 -20.76
N PRO A 588 -5.75 -19.08 -20.45
CA PRO A 588 -4.75 -18.98 -19.40
C PRO A 588 -5.31 -19.51 -18.07
N VAL A 589 -4.77 -20.63 -17.57
CA VAL A 589 -5.28 -21.34 -16.38
C VAL A 589 -5.37 -20.41 -15.16
N GLN A 590 -4.44 -19.46 -15.04
CA GLN A 590 -4.45 -18.49 -13.94
C GLN A 590 -5.63 -17.51 -14.00
N GLU A 591 -6.16 -17.19 -15.20
CA GLU A 591 -7.36 -16.36 -15.35
C GLU A 591 -8.60 -17.12 -14.91
N VAL A 592 -8.73 -18.38 -15.33
CA VAL A 592 -9.86 -19.25 -14.95
C VAL A 592 -9.83 -19.53 -13.45
N SER A 593 -8.64 -19.74 -12.87
CA SER A 593 -8.44 -19.92 -11.43
C SER A 593 -8.85 -18.68 -10.62
N TRP A 594 -8.41 -17.49 -11.05
CA TRP A 594 -8.82 -16.24 -10.41
C TRP A 594 -10.34 -16.03 -10.47
N LEU A 595 -10.94 -16.22 -11.65
CA LEU A 595 -12.38 -16.07 -11.86
C LEU A 595 -13.18 -17.05 -10.97
N SER A 596 -12.73 -18.30 -10.90
CA SER A 596 -13.38 -19.33 -10.10
C SER A 596 -13.25 -19.06 -8.60
N SER A 597 -12.08 -18.63 -8.14
CA SER A 597 -11.85 -18.22 -6.75
C SER A 597 -12.73 -17.03 -6.35
N TRP A 598 -12.86 -16.05 -7.24
CA TRP A 598 -13.76 -14.91 -7.02
C TRP A 598 -15.22 -15.34 -6.95
N ALA A 599 -15.67 -16.19 -7.89
CA ALA A 599 -17.05 -16.70 -7.92
C ALA A 599 -17.43 -17.46 -6.64
N THR A 600 -16.50 -18.24 -6.08
CA THR A 600 -16.78 -19.09 -4.91
C THR A 600 -16.50 -18.41 -3.58
N GLY A 601 -15.93 -17.20 -3.55
CA GLY A 601 -15.37 -16.60 -2.33
C GLY A 601 -14.23 -17.42 -1.74
N GLY A 602 -13.51 -18.17 -2.58
CA GLY A 602 -12.40 -19.04 -2.19
C GLY A 602 -12.79 -20.37 -1.54
N LEU A 603 -14.08 -20.77 -1.54
CA LEU A 603 -14.52 -22.05 -0.99
C LEU A 603 -13.90 -23.22 -1.78
N LYS A 604 -13.18 -24.09 -1.07
CA LYS A 604 -12.57 -25.32 -1.60
C LYS A 604 -13.24 -26.56 -0.99
N PRO A 605 -13.31 -27.67 -1.73
CA PRO A 605 -13.77 -28.94 -1.17
C PRO A 605 -12.75 -29.54 -0.20
N ASP A 606 -13.25 -30.31 0.76
CA ASP A 606 -12.44 -31.09 1.70
C ASP A 606 -11.84 -32.33 1.02
N LEU A 607 -12.59 -32.92 0.09
CA LEU A 607 -12.17 -34.07 -0.70
C LEU A 607 -12.62 -33.93 -2.16
N VAL A 608 -11.70 -34.19 -3.08
CA VAL A 608 -11.98 -34.36 -4.51
C VAL A 608 -11.76 -35.82 -4.87
N VAL A 609 -12.80 -36.52 -5.29
CA VAL A 609 -12.72 -37.87 -5.84
C VAL A 609 -12.54 -37.73 -7.35
N LEU A 610 -11.33 -38.00 -7.82
CA LEU A 610 -11.01 -37.97 -9.25
C LEU A 610 -11.13 -39.39 -9.82
N LEU A 611 -12.13 -39.61 -10.67
CA LEU A 611 -12.30 -40.85 -11.42
C LEU A 611 -11.52 -40.75 -12.74
N ASP A 612 -10.36 -41.41 -12.79
CA ASP A 612 -9.51 -41.45 -13.97
C ASP A 612 -9.91 -42.60 -14.88
N VAL A 613 -10.19 -42.29 -16.15
CA VAL A 613 -10.45 -43.27 -17.19
C VAL A 613 -9.81 -42.80 -18.47
N ASP A 614 -9.36 -43.73 -19.29
CA ASP A 614 -8.94 -43.42 -20.65
C ASP A 614 -10.07 -42.76 -21.45
N PRO A 615 -9.83 -41.63 -22.15
CA PRO A 615 -10.87 -40.90 -22.88
C PRO A 615 -11.60 -41.73 -23.95
N HIS A 616 -10.92 -42.66 -24.63
CA HIS A 616 -11.60 -43.53 -25.61
C HIS A 616 -12.62 -44.43 -24.92
N THR A 617 -12.22 -45.02 -23.79
CA THR A 617 -13.10 -45.89 -23.00
C THR A 617 -14.27 -45.09 -22.44
N GLY A 618 -14.00 -43.88 -21.92
CA GLY A 618 -15.02 -42.96 -21.41
C GLY A 618 -16.05 -42.57 -22.47
N LEU A 619 -15.61 -42.12 -23.64
CA LEU A 619 -16.49 -41.74 -24.75
C LEU A 619 -17.31 -42.93 -25.29
N SER A 620 -16.72 -44.12 -25.38
CA SER A 620 -17.48 -45.34 -25.76
C SER A 620 -18.63 -45.65 -24.79
N ARG A 621 -18.44 -45.35 -23.49
CA ARG A 621 -19.52 -45.47 -22.49
C ARG A 621 -20.59 -44.40 -22.68
N VAL A 622 -20.23 -43.19 -23.11
CA VAL A 622 -21.18 -42.10 -23.41
C VAL A 622 -22.06 -42.50 -24.60
N GLU A 623 -21.47 -42.98 -25.68
CA GLU A 623 -22.17 -43.41 -26.90
C GLU A 623 -23.18 -44.53 -26.62
N SER A 624 -22.83 -45.49 -25.76
CA SER A 624 -23.72 -46.61 -25.43
C SER A 624 -24.96 -46.21 -24.61
N ARG A 625 -25.01 -44.99 -24.03
CA ARG A 625 -26.19 -44.50 -23.29
C ARG A 625 -27.36 -44.09 -24.19
N ASN A 626 -27.18 -43.94 -25.51
CA ASN A 626 -28.23 -43.58 -26.49
C ASN A 626 -29.01 -42.28 -26.16
N GLU A 627 -28.50 -41.40 -25.31
CA GLU A 627 -29.15 -40.14 -24.91
C GLU A 627 -28.72 -38.93 -25.77
N GLY A 628 -27.80 -39.14 -26.72
CA GLY A 628 -27.17 -38.09 -27.52
C GLY A 628 -26.04 -37.39 -26.73
N ALA A 629 -24.92 -37.12 -27.40
CA ALA A 629 -23.78 -36.44 -26.77
C ALA A 629 -24.08 -34.94 -26.61
N ASP A 630 -23.83 -34.40 -25.41
CA ASP A 630 -23.85 -32.95 -25.21
C ASP A 630 -22.66 -32.27 -25.94
N ARG A 631 -22.68 -30.94 -26.02
CA ARG A 631 -21.64 -30.20 -26.77
C ARG A 631 -20.21 -30.47 -26.26
N LEU A 632 -20.02 -30.68 -24.95
CA LEU A 632 -18.70 -30.97 -24.39
C LEU A 632 -18.31 -32.42 -24.61
N GLU A 633 -19.27 -33.34 -24.59
CA GLU A 633 -19.08 -34.75 -24.94
C GLU A 633 -18.78 -34.94 -26.45
N ALA A 634 -19.22 -34.02 -27.30
CA ALA A 634 -18.97 -34.03 -28.75
C ALA A 634 -17.61 -33.43 -29.17
N GLU A 635 -16.76 -33.04 -28.22
CA GLU A 635 -15.43 -32.50 -28.50
C GLU A 635 -14.44 -33.58 -28.98
N SER A 636 -13.34 -33.14 -29.59
CA SER A 636 -12.32 -34.07 -30.10
C SER A 636 -11.67 -34.91 -28.99
N LEU A 637 -11.20 -36.11 -29.33
CA LEU A 637 -10.40 -36.93 -28.41
C LEU A 637 -9.23 -36.15 -27.79
N ALA A 638 -8.48 -35.39 -28.59
CA ALA A 638 -7.37 -34.58 -28.11
C ALA A 638 -7.79 -33.52 -27.07
N PHE A 639 -9.03 -33.02 -27.14
CA PHE A 639 -9.59 -32.14 -26.10
C PHE A 639 -9.76 -32.91 -24.78
N HIS A 640 -10.34 -34.11 -24.82
CA HIS A 640 -10.54 -34.94 -23.63
C HIS A 640 -9.23 -35.46 -23.02
N GLU A 641 -8.20 -35.74 -23.84
CA GLU A 641 -6.86 -36.04 -23.36
C GLU A 641 -6.25 -34.87 -22.57
N ARG A 642 -6.32 -33.64 -23.10
CA ARG A 642 -5.86 -32.44 -22.37
C ARG A 642 -6.62 -32.24 -21.06
N VAL A 643 -7.92 -32.50 -21.05
CA VAL A 643 -8.76 -32.44 -19.84
C VAL A 643 -8.30 -33.47 -18.81
N ARG A 644 -8.07 -34.72 -19.22
CA ARG A 644 -7.58 -35.79 -18.33
C ARG A 644 -6.24 -35.42 -17.70
N TYR A 645 -5.25 -35.02 -18.52
CA TYR A 645 -3.93 -34.65 -18.00
C TYR A 645 -4.01 -33.45 -17.06
N ALA A 646 -4.86 -32.46 -17.35
CA ALA A 646 -5.06 -31.33 -16.45
C ALA A 646 -5.62 -31.75 -15.08
N PHE A 647 -6.54 -32.70 -15.01
CA PHE A 647 -7.02 -33.24 -13.73
C PHE A 647 -5.92 -33.97 -12.97
N LEU A 648 -5.09 -34.76 -13.65
CA LEU A 648 -3.96 -35.48 -13.04
C LEU A 648 -2.90 -34.51 -12.50
N ASP A 649 -2.60 -33.44 -13.24
CA ASP A 649 -1.70 -32.36 -12.80
C ASP A 649 -2.23 -31.64 -11.55
N LEU A 650 -3.54 -31.35 -11.51
CA LEU A 650 -4.19 -30.76 -10.34
C LEU A 650 -4.12 -31.69 -9.12
N ALA A 651 -4.33 -32.99 -9.32
CA ALA A 651 -4.23 -33.99 -8.26
C ALA A 651 -2.80 -34.13 -7.72
N ALA A 652 -1.80 -34.13 -8.60
CA ALA A 652 -0.39 -34.19 -8.23
C ALA A 652 0.07 -32.95 -7.45
N ALA A 653 -0.51 -31.78 -7.74
CA ALA A 653 -0.19 -30.53 -7.05
C ALA A 653 -0.74 -30.45 -5.61
N ASP A 654 -1.80 -31.19 -5.27
CA ASP A 654 -2.44 -31.15 -3.95
C ASP A 654 -2.90 -32.55 -3.47
N PRO A 655 -1.99 -33.52 -3.30
CA PRO A 655 -2.33 -34.93 -3.08
C PRO A 655 -3.08 -35.21 -1.77
N LYS A 656 -3.15 -34.23 -0.86
CA LYS A 656 -3.92 -34.36 0.39
C LYS A 656 -5.43 -34.23 0.16
N ARG A 657 -5.83 -33.45 -0.83
CA ARG A 657 -7.23 -33.14 -1.16
C ARG A 657 -7.82 -34.10 -2.20
N TYR A 658 -7.00 -34.85 -2.93
CA TYR A 658 -7.48 -35.76 -3.98
C TYR A 658 -7.46 -37.22 -3.53
N LEU A 659 -8.48 -37.96 -3.95
CA LEU A 659 -8.51 -39.41 -4.05
C LEU A 659 -8.64 -39.76 -5.54
N VAL A 660 -7.53 -40.20 -6.14
CA VAL A 660 -7.50 -40.61 -7.56
C VAL A 660 -7.80 -42.10 -7.64
N LEU A 661 -8.82 -42.47 -8.42
CA LEU A 661 -9.25 -43.85 -8.58
C LEU A 661 -9.32 -44.21 -10.07
N ASP A 662 -8.78 -45.37 -10.42
CA ASP A 662 -8.94 -45.96 -11.75
C ASP A 662 -10.39 -46.41 -11.94
N ALA A 663 -11.10 -45.74 -12.84
CA ALA A 663 -12.51 -45.97 -13.18
C ALA A 663 -12.72 -47.07 -14.24
N SER A 664 -11.68 -47.85 -14.56
CA SER A 664 -11.79 -49.14 -15.24
C SER A 664 -12.20 -50.28 -14.29
N ARG A 665 -11.99 -50.10 -12.98
CA ARG A 665 -12.30 -51.09 -11.94
C ARG A 665 -13.81 -51.28 -11.72
N PRO A 666 -14.24 -52.39 -11.10
CA PRO A 666 -15.65 -52.60 -10.76
C PRO A 666 -16.22 -51.47 -9.90
N ALA A 667 -17.45 -51.04 -10.21
CA ALA A 667 -18.07 -49.88 -9.56
C ALA A 667 -18.21 -50.04 -8.04
N GLU A 668 -18.43 -51.27 -7.55
CA GLU A 668 -18.53 -51.58 -6.12
C GLU A 668 -17.20 -51.37 -5.38
N GLU A 669 -16.07 -51.73 -6.00
CA GLU A 669 -14.74 -51.51 -5.41
C GLU A 669 -14.41 -50.03 -5.28
N ILE A 670 -14.77 -49.25 -6.29
CA ILE A 670 -14.61 -47.78 -6.30
C ILE A 670 -15.49 -47.18 -5.20
N ALA A 671 -16.75 -47.60 -5.10
CA ALA A 671 -17.69 -47.10 -4.09
C ALA A 671 -17.17 -47.34 -2.66
N GLU A 672 -16.61 -48.53 -2.40
CA GLU A 672 -16.04 -48.88 -1.11
C GLU A 672 -14.78 -48.05 -0.79
N ALA A 673 -13.91 -47.82 -1.78
CA ALA A 673 -12.73 -46.97 -1.61
C ALA A 673 -13.11 -45.51 -1.30
N VAL A 674 -14.11 -44.97 -2.00
CA VAL A 674 -14.64 -43.63 -1.75
C VAL A 674 -15.26 -43.52 -0.36
N ALA A 675 -16.13 -44.46 0.02
CA ALA A 675 -16.80 -44.46 1.31
C ALA A 675 -15.79 -44.49 2.46
N ARG A 676 -14.80 -45.40 2.40
CA ARG A 676 -13.72 -45.48 3.40
C ARG A 676 -12.97 -44.17 3.52
N ARG A 677 -12.64 -43.52 2.41
CA ARG A 677 -11.92 -42.25 2.43
C ARG A 677 -12.76 -41.14 3.05
N VAL A 678 -14.06 -41.11 2.79
CA VAL A 678 -15.00 -40.14 3.36
C VAL A 678 -15.20 -40.38 4.87
N GLU A 679 -15.29 -41.64 5.31
CA GLU A 679 -15.38 -42.02 6.73
C GLU A 679 -14.19 -41.47 7.55
N GLU A 680 -12.99 -41.37 6.99
CA GLU A 680 -11.83 -40.76 7.67
C GLU A 680 -12.03 -39.28 8.03
N PHE A 681 -12.95 -38.57 7.35
CA PHE A 681 -13.29 -37.18 7.67
C PHE A 681 -14.40 -37.08 8.73
N LEU A 682 -15.13 -38.17 9.00
CA LEU A 682 -16.31 -38.20 9.83
C LEU A 682 -15.96 -38.83 11.19
N VAL A 683 -16.21 -38.15 12.33
CA VAL A 683 -15.99 -38.73 13.67
C VAL A 683 -17.23 -38.59 14.54
N ASP A 684 -17.82 -39.74 14.92
CA ASP A 684 -19.08 -39.87 15.66
C ASP A 684 -20.26 -39.12 14.97
N PRO A 685 -21.53 -39.33 15.36
CA PRO A 685 -22.67 -38.68 14.70
C PRO A 685 -22.67 -37.13 14.73
N GLY A 686 -21.72 -36.49 15.43
CA GLY A 686 -21.70 -35.04 15.67
C GLY A 686 -20.39 -34.31 15.38
N GLY A 687 -19.37 -34.94 14.79
CA GLY A 687 -18.06 -34.30 14.56
C GLY A 687 -17.44 -34.55 13.18
N ILE A 688 -16.66 -33.58 12.70
CA ILE A 688 -15.84 -33.67 11.48
C ILE A 688 -14.39 -33.36 11.86
N VAL A 689 -13.44 -34.16 11.40
CA VAL A 689 -11.99 -33.95 11.58
C VAL A 689 -11.31 -33.94 10.22
N HIS A 690 -10.38 -33.01 9.98
CA HIS A 690 -9.56 -33.00 8.76
C HIS A 690 -8.40 -34.02 8.87
N PRO A 691 -8.32 -35.05 8.00
CA PRO A 691 -7.36 -36.15 8.10
C PRO A 691 -6.00 -35.89 7.41
N ARG A 692 -5.07 -36.84 7.63
CA ARG A 692 -3.71 -36.91 7.08
C ARG A 692 -3.71 -37.43 5.61
N PRO A 693 -2.59 -37.31 4.86
CA PRO A 693 -2.54 -37.56 3.41
C PRO A 693 -2.92 -39.00 3.03
N ALA A 694 -3.61 -39.18 1.89
CA ALA A 694 -3.76 -40.49 1.26
C ALA A 694 -2.44 -40.93 0.60
N HIS A 695 -2.22 -42.23 0.49
CA HIS A 695 -1.05 -42.81 -0.17
C HIS A 695 -0.95 -42.33 -1.63
N GLY A 696 0.28 -42.08 -2.09
CA GLY A 696 0.58 -41.56 -3.43
C GLY A 696 0.09 -42.46 -4.57
N PRO A 697 0.03 -41.93 -5.80
CA PRO A 697 -0.46 -42.67 -6.96
C PRO A 697 0.30 -43.98 -7.14
N ASP A 698 -0.44 -45.07 -7.38
CA ASP A 698 0.15 -46.34 -7.79
C ASP A 698 0.64 -46.19 -9.25
N THR A 699 1.93 -45.93 -9.40
CA THR A 699 2.60 -45.71 -10.70
C THR A 699 2.97 -47.02 -11.40
N THR A 700 2.32 -48.15 -11.09
CA THR A 700 2.65 -49.45 -11.70
C THR A 700 2.14 -49.61 -13.14
N VAL A 701 1.36 -48.67 -13.66
CA VAL A 701 1.01 -48.62 -15.08
C VAL A 701 2.03 -47.74 -15.82
N GLN A 702 3.03 -48.38 -16.43
CA GLN A 702 3.92 -47.70 -17.39
C GLN A 702 3.12 -47.36 -18.67
N PRO A 703 3.27 -46.16 -19.24
CA PRO A 703 2.70 -45.84 -20.54
C PRO A 703 3.32 -46.75 -21.62
N GLU A 704 2.50 -47.32 -22.50
CA GLU A 704 2.90 -48.26 -23.56
C GLU A 704 3.81 -47.67 -24.66
N LEU A 705 4.27 -46.42 -24.50
CA LEU A 705 5.12 -45.75 -25.48
C LEU A 705 6.54 -45.61 -24.94
N SER A 706 7.50 -46.10 -25.71
CA SER A 706 8.92 -46.01 -25.38
C SER A 706 9.42 -44.56 -25.50
N ASP A 707 10.45 -44.19 -24.73
CA ASP A 707 11.09 -42.87 -24.82
C ASP A 707 11.53 -42.51 -26.25
N ALA A 708 11.79 -43.51 -27.10
CA ALA A 708 12.11 -43.33 -28.51
C ALA A 708 10.91 -42.84 -29.36
N GLU A 709 9.67 -43.20 -28.99
CA GLU A 709 8.45 -42.78 -29.70
C GLU A 709 8.03 -41.36 -29.30
N LEU A 710 8.29 -40.95 -28.05
CA LEU A 710 8.05 -39.58 -27.57
C LEU A 710 8.97 -38.56 -28.27
N VAL A 711 10.24 -38.91 -28.53
CA VAL A 711 11.19 -38.05 -29.25
C VAL A 711 10.86 -37.96 -30.76
N GLY A 712 10.19 -38.97 -31.32
CA GLY A 712 9.78 -38.97 -32.73
C GLY A 712 8.67 -37.96 -33.06
N LEU A 713 7.86 -37.57 -32.09
CA LEU A 713 6.74 -36.63 -32.25
C LEU A 713 7.19 -35.15 -32.22
N GLU A 714 8.29 -34.82 -31.54
CA GLU A 714 8.83 -33.45 -31.50
C GLU A 714 9.51 -33.02 -32.82
N HIS A 715 9.82 -33.95 -33.72
CA HIS A 715 10.46 -33.66 -35.01
C HIS A 715 9.53 -33.69 -36.22
N ARG A 716 8.21 -33.77 -36.02
CA ARG A 716 7.20 -33.57 -37.08
C ARG A 716 6.13 -32.55 -36.66
N THR A 717 6.56 -31.32 -36.44
CA THR A 717 5.74 -30.11 -36.64
C THR A 717 6.54 -29.09 -37.42
#